data_AF-A0A943E2N9-F1
#
_entry.id   AF-A0A943E2N9-F1
#
_cell.length_a   1.000
_cell.length_b   1.000
_cell.length_c   1.000
_cell.angle_alpha   90.00
_cell.angle_beta   90.00
_cell.angle_gamma   90.00
#
_symmetry.space_group_name_H-M   'P 1'
#
loop_
_entity.id
_entity.type
_entity.pdbx_description
1 polymer ?
#
loop_
_entity_poly.entity_id
_entity_poly.type
_entity_poly.pdbx_seq_one_letter_code
_entity_poly.pdbx_strand_id
1 'polypeptide(L)'
;MKLSLYQQLQEARSEEDVKDAYIRALGLKGVSRNLIDIQTKEIWFEAKLGGRQSIYAMFTQLLHYVWQAIINSEEIPPFLCVIDSVKAAIMRTEDVMPFLQLKTIKWGKSASNYTQEALDAVSGFIGTHFVSFKIETHEEEFINTIKTAVKTGQIIRTQITPANLKSVFDKWVSMIGKEIKGLEEEKFNLLFFADIMSDGTVSTHQHLPAELIHRNGKPSFLLDGEIYELGSHDGYRQFWAIYDRPPKAQYRNYLLERRDSLIPIDERQFKGAYYTPLSVVEKAYEYLSATLGENWQKEYIVWDMCCGVGNLETKHSYPRNLYMSTLDQSDVDVMLATKTAVSAERFQYDYLNDDIADDGSIDYSMTNKLPDSLRKLILDGRQQKKGAKKILVLINPPYGEATNASNSAKGNEAKNKEGIKRTRMAEVGMPQYGKSSNELFIQFLARIAIEMPTATIAMFSTLKYINAQASEGFRNNWNAVFKDGFVVHNRAFDGMTGDFPIGFCIWKTDNRPGAVRTPITEVNCEAFDKNVKPVGHKNFYNLSENTYLSRWITRPKSNAEKCVPLTSAVTPPKGERRDQRGTKWSDGAIGYMVTGGNDPQHQKYISLLSSGASMGHGLYVNESNLRQCAVYFAMTKIVRPTWLNDRDQFLQPTEELSDEFINDCLVWMLFNGSNNAASADGLEWNGRTWSIVNHFIPYTEEQVDSPKRFESNFLVRFMENLTFSEEAREVLNEGEKLWRTYFSMTFDYSVRDKYKLNRSDAGWYQIRNALREHNDNGGYPHIDFNNFEKAYGALTEKLRPLVYEKGFLIK
;
A
#
# COMPACT_ATOMS: atom_id res chain seq x y z
N MET A 1 22.65 -21.25 1.20
CA MET A 1 22.85 -19.85 0.78
C MET A 1 23.35 -19.06 1.98
N LYS A 2 24.38 -18.22 1.81
CA LYS A 2 24.89 -17.37 2.91
C LYS A 2 23.90 -16.21 3.08
N LEU A 3 23.43 -15.94 4.31
CA LEU A 3 22.51 -14.84 4.60
C LEU A 3 23.14 -13.49 4.21
N SER A 4 22.36 -12.58 3.66
CA SER A 4 22.77 -11.17 3.42
C SER A 4 23.08 -10.45 4.75
N LEU A 5 23.81 -9.33 4.69
CA LEU A 5 24.07 -8.50 5.87
C LEU A 5 22.76 -8.03 6.49
N TYR A 6 21.83 -7.53 5.67
CA TYR A 6 20.52 -7.07 6.15
C TYR A 6 19.76 -8.16 6.90
N GLN A 7 19.70 -9.38 6.35
CA GLN A 7 19.04 -10.51 7.00
C GLN A 7 19.67 -10.87 8.34
N GLN A 8 21.01 -10.89 8.42
CA GLN A 8 21.72 -11.13 9.68
C GLN A 8 21.42 -10.03 10.72
N LEU A 9 21.29 -8.78 10.29
CA LEU A 9 20.97 -7.66 11.18
C LEU A 9 19.52 -7.69 11.71
N GLN A 10 18.58 -8.31 10.99
CA GLN A 10 17.21 -8.50 11.50
C GLN A 10 17.13 -9.53 12.63
N GLU A 11 18.10 -10.44 12.70
CA GLU A 11 18.18 -11.48 13.72
C GLU A 11 19.04 -11.05 14.92
N ALA A 12 19.83 -9.97 14.80
CA ALA A 12 20.71 -9.46 15.85
C ALA A 12 19.94 -9.13 17.13
N ARG A 13 20.45 -9.60 18.27
CA ARG A 13 19.90 -9.36 19.62
C ARG A 13 20.83 -8.54 20.50
N SER A 14 22.06 -8.33 20.07
CA SER A 14 23.10 -7.59 20.78
C SER A 14 23.95 -6.73 19.84
N GLU A 15 24.69 -5.76 20.38
CA GLU A 15 25.68 -4.99 19.62
C GLU A 15 26.82 -5.88 19.08
N GLU A 16 27.18 -6.95 19.80
CA GLU A 16 28.17 -7.91 19.31
C GLU A 16 27.69 -8.67 18.07
N ASP A 17 26.41 -9.03 17.99
CA ASP A 17 25.83 -9.66 16.79
C ASP A 17 25.93 -8.72 15.57
N VAL A 18 25.69 -7.42 15.79
CA VAL A 18 25.84 -6.39 14.76
C VAL A 18 27.30 -6.33 14.30
N LYS A 19 28.26 -6.19 15.23
CA LYS A 19 29.70 -6.14 14.91
C LYS A 19 30.13 -7.36 14.09
N ASP A 20 29.72 -8.55 14.52
CA ASP A 20 29.98 -9.82 13.87
C ASP A 20 29.43 -9.90 12.44
N ALA A 21 28.18 -9.44 12.23
CA ALA A 21 27.56 -9.40 10.92
C ALA A 21 28.34 -8.49 9.95
N TYR A 22 28.71 -7.29 10.39
CA TYR A 22 29.47 -6.34 9.57
C TYR A 22 30.90 -6.83 9.27
N ILE A 23 31.62 -7.39 10.25
CA ILE A 23 32.97 -7.95 10.03
C ILE A 23 32.93 -9.05 8.97
N ARG A 24 31.94 -9.96 9.04
CA ARG A 24 31.76 -11.03 8.06
C ARG A 24 31.43 -10.51 6.66
N ALA A 25 30.53 -9.53 6.55
CA ALA A 25 30.09 -8.98 5.27
C ALA A 25 31.21 -8.20 4.55
N LEU A 26 31.96 -7.41 5.34
CA LEU A 26 33.07 -6.59 4.85
C LEU A 26 34.34 -7.40 4.60
N GLY A 27 34.51 -8.55 5.26
CA GLY A 27 35.70 -9.40 5.12
C GLY A 27 36.94 -8.76 5.77
N LEU A 28 36.74 -8.02 6.86
CA LEU A 28 37.80 -7.34 7.59
C LEU A 28 38.77 -8.36 8.20
N LYS A 29 40.08 -8.06 8.14
CA LYS A 29 41.16 -8.88 8.72
C LYS A 29 41.94 -8.06 9.73
N GLY A 30 42.55 -8.73 10.71
CA GLY A 30 43.34 -8.05 11.74
C GLY A 30 42.51 -7.15 12.66
N VAL A 31 41.25 -7.52 12.90
CA VAL A 31 40.32 -6.76 13.74
C VAL A 31 40.71 -6.86 15.22
N SER A 32 40.88 -5.73 15.90
CA SER A 32 40.86 -5.63 17.36
C SER A 32 39.51 -5.07 17.84
N ARG A 33 39.06 -5.51 19.02
CA ARG A 33 37.86 -5.00 19.72
C ARG A 33 38.27 -4.57 21.12
N ASN A 34 38.54 -3.28 21.29
CA ASN A 34 39.00 -2.70 22.55
C ASN A 34 37.96 -1.65 23.02
N LEU A 35 38.38 -0.42 23.34
CA LEU A 35 37.45 0.68 23.64
C LEU A 35 36.60 1.10 22.43
N ILE A 36 37.12 0.85 21.22
CA ILE A 36 36.44 1.04 19.95
C ILE A 36 35.93 -0.32 19.46
N ASP A 37 34.70 -0.35 18.95
CA ASP A 37 33.97 -1.59 18.68
C ASP A 37 34.63 -2.48 17.62
N ILE A 38 35.14 -1.89 16.54
CA ILE A 38 35.90 -2.58 15.49
C ILE A 38 37.05 -1.69 15.06
N GLN A 39 38.28 -2.17 15.20
CA GLN A 39 39.48 -1.44 14.81
C GLN A 39 40.32 -2.25 13.82
N THR A 40 40.63 -1.64 12.67
CA THR A 40 41.71 -2.08 11.76
C THR A 40 42.66 -0.90 11.51
N LYS A 41 43.76 -1.15 10.79
CA LYS A 41 44.67 -0.06 10.38
C LYS A 41 44.00 0.93 9.44
N GLU A 42 43.05 0.44 8.64
CA GLU A 42 42.41 1.20 7.57
C GLU A 42 41.13 1.89 8.04
N ILE A 43 40.41 1.35 9.03
CA ILE A 43 39.10 1.88 9.41
C ILE A 43 38.71 1.55 10.86
N TRP A 44 38.11 2.52 11.55
CA TRP A 44 37.50 2.33 12.87
C TRP A 44 35.98 2.39 12.80
N PHE A 45 35.29 1.58 13.60
CA PHE A 45 33.83 1.56 13.70
C PHE A 45 33.32 1.80 15.13
N GLU A 46 32.18 2.49 15.22
CA GLU A 46 31.27 2.47 16.37
C GLU A 46 29.95 1.79 15.96
N ALA A 47 29.48 0.84 16.76
CA ALA A 47 28.33 -0.02 16.46
C ALA A 47 27.22 0.11 17.52
N LYS A 48 25.96 0.17 17.08
CA LYS A 48 24.79 0.15 17.96
C LYS A 48 23.77 -0.92 17.57
N LEU A 49 22.96 -1.35 18.53
CA LEU A 49 21.85 -2.26 18.28
C LEU A 49 20.57 -1.49 17.91
N GLY A 50 19.86 -1.95 16.89
CA GLY A 50 18.61 -1.36 16.43
C GLY A 50 18.85 -0.12 15.57
N GLY A 51 18.03 0.92 15.76
CA GLY A 51 18.12 2.17 14.97
C GLY A 51 17.84 3.45 15.76
N ARG A 52 17.83 3.37 17.10
CA ARG A 52 17.40 4.47 17.99
C ARG A 52 18.38 5.65 18.02
N GLN A 53 19.68 5.39 17.88
CA GLN A 53 20.69 6.46 17.90
C GLN A 53 20.86 7.11 16.53
N SER A 54 21.13 8.42 16.51
CA SER A 54 21.41 9.15 15.27
C SER A 54 22.84 8.88 14.78
N ILE A 55 23.10 9.07 13.49
CA ILE A 55 24.46 8.98 12.92
C ILE A 55 25.39 9.99 13.58
N TYR A 56 24.89 11.19 13.89
CA TYR A 56 25.64 12.22 14.59
C TYR A 56 26.02 11.80 16.02
N ALA A 57 25.11 11.16 16.74
CA ALA A 57 25.38 10.61 18.08
C ALA A 57 26.48 9.55 18.04
N MET A 58 26.41 8.62 17.08
CA MET A 58 27.42 7.57 16.91
C MET A 58 28.78 8.15 16.51
N PHE A 59 28.82 9.12 15.59
CA PHE A 59 30.07 9.79 15.21
C PHE A 59 30.63 10.65 16.35
N THR A 60 29.79 11.28 17.17
CA THR A 60 30.26 12.04 18.35
C THR A 60 31.02 11.15 19.31
N GLN A 61 30.49 9.94 19.57
CA GLN A 61 31.17 8.93 20.37
C GLN A 61 32.49 8.48 19.70
N LEU A 62 32.46 8.13 18.41
CA LEU A 62 33.65 7.68 17.69
C LEU A 62 34.76 8.75 17.63
N LEU A 63 34.39 10.01 17.38
CA LEU A 63 35.31 11.14 17.31
C LEU A 63 35.92 11.49 18.67
N HIS A 64 35.22 11.23 19.78
CA HIS A 64 35.81 11.34 21.12
C HIS A 64 37.00 10.36 21.24
N TYR A 65 36.87 9.11 20.78
CA TYR A 65 37.98 8.16 20.78
C TYR A 65 39.13 8.59 19.86
N VAL A 66 38.84 9.12 18.66
CA VAL A 66 39.88 9.65 17.76
C VAL A 66 40.61 10.83 18.38
N TRP A 67 39.89 11.73 19.06
CA TRP A 67 40.50 12.84 19.79
C TRP A 67 41.42 12.37 20.91
N GLN A 68 41.03 11.35 21.68
CA GLN A 68 41.89 10.74 22.71
C GLN A 68 43.15 10.14 22.10
N ALA A 69 43.02 9.41 21.00
CA ALA A 69 44.15 8.83 20.27
C ALA A 69 45.13 9.92 19.78
N ILE A 70 44.62 11.04 19.25
CA ILE A 70 45.44 12.19 18.82
C ILE A 70 46.24 12.77 20.01
N ILE A 71 45.60 12.98 21.17
CA ILE A 71 46.28 13.51 22.36
C ILE A 71 47.37 12.55 22.86
N ASN A 72 47.11 11.25 22.78
CA ASN A 72 48.04 10.22 23.20
C ASN A 72 49.12 9.89 22.15
N SER A 73 49.11 10.56 20.99
CA SER A 73 50.00 10.28 19.86
C SER A 73 49.90 8.83 19.33
N GLU A 74 48.68 8.28 19.37
CA GLU A 74 48.35 6.96 18.84
C GLU A 74 48.07 7.02 17.32
N GLU A 75 48.23 5.88 16.63
CA GLU A 75 47.94 5.77 15.19
C GLU A 75 46.41 5.81 14.95
N ILE A 76 45.97 6.69 14.05
CA ILE A 76 44.56 6.85 13.66
C ILE A 76 44.34 6.35 12.21
N PRO A 77 43.18 5.76 11.89
CA PRO A 77 42.93 5.19 10.58
C PRO A 77 42.62 6.29 9.57
N PRO A 78 42.74 6.02 8.26
CA PRO A 78 42.28 6.95 7.23
C PRO A 78 40.75 7.11 7.17
N PHE A 79 39.97 6.15 7.69
CA PHE A 79 38.50 6.19 7.65
C PHE A 79 37.84 5.94 9.01
N LEU A 80 36.68 6.58 9.21
CA LEU A 80 35.82 6.40 10.38
C LEU A 80 34.43 5.98 9.90
N CYS A 81 33.82 5.01 10.57
CA CYS A 81 32.53 4.45 10.20
C CYS A 81 31.61 4.24 11.40
N VAL A 82 30.31 4.45 11.23
CA VAL A 82 29.29 4.14 12.25
C VAL A 82 28.25 3.22 11.67
N ILE A 83 27.80 2.24 12.44
CA ILE A 83 26.94 1.15 11.97
C ILE A 83 25.86 0.79 13.00
N ASP A 84 24.66 0.47 12.55
CA ASP A 84 23.62 -0.16 13.37
C ASP A 84 22.80 -1.19 12.57
N SER A 85 21.68 -1.68 13.11
CA SER A 85 20.83 -2.69 12.47
C SER A 85 20.04 -2.17 11.24
N VAL A 86 20.05 -0.87 10.99
CA VAL A 86 19.23 -0.18 9.98
C VAL A 86 20.09 0.63 9.00
N LYS A 87 21.14 1.31 9.49
CA LYS A 87 21.91 2.33 8.77
C LYS A 87 23.40 2.27 9.09
N ALA A 88 24.19 2.78 8.16
CA ALA A 88 25.64 2.92 8.28
C ALA A 88 26.12 4.25 7.70
N ALA A 89 27.28 4.75 8.10
CA ALA A 89 27.91 5.92 7.48
C ALA A 89 29.43 5.89 7.58
N ILE A 90 30.14 6.42 6.58
CA ILE A 90 31.60 6.50 6.50
C ILE A 90 32.07 7.94 6.21
N MET A 91 33.19 8.35 6.81
CA MET A 91 33.91 9.59 6.50
C MET A 91 35.43 9.36 6.42
N ARG A 92 36.16 10.30 5.82
CA ARG A 92 37.63 10.34 5.91
C ARG A 92 38.03 11.02 7.21
N THR A 93 39.02 10.47 7.89
CA THR A 93 39.55 11.05 9.11
C THR A 93 40.13 12.44 8.86
N GLU A 94 40.80 12.65 7.72
CA GLU A 94 41.38 13.93 7.31
C GLU A 94 40.35 15.08 7.26
N ASP A 95 39.12 14.79 6.82
CA ASP A 95 38.05 15.81 6.69
C ASP A 95 37.61 16.38 8.05
N VAL A 96 37.82 15.63 9.14
CA VAL A 96 37.47 16.03 10.50
C VAL A 96 38.67 16.45 11.36
N MET A 97 39.90 16.30 10.85
CA MET A 97 41.11 16.69 11.57
C MET A 97 41.11 18.16 12.03
N PRO A 98 40.70 19.15 11.21
CA PRO A 98 40.67 20.55 11.65
C PRO A 98 39.76 20.77 12.86
N PHE A 99 38.66 20.03 12.95
CA PHE A 99 37.71 20.11 14.06
C PHE A 99 38.29 19.46 15.33
N LEU A 100 38.91 18.29 15.21
CA LEU A 100 39.48 17.55 16.35
C LEU A 100 40.68 18.27 16.99
N GLN A 101 41.35 19.17 16.26
CA GLN A 101 42.45 19.98 16.78
C GLN A 101 41.98 21.22 17.56
N LEU A 102 40.68 21.53 17.57
CA LEU A 102 40.13 22.62 18.36
C LEU A 102 40.21 22.28 19.86
N LYS A 103 40.95 23.07 20.64
CA LYS A 103 41.10 22.88 22.10
C LYS A 103 39.86 23.27 22.92
N THR A 104 38.74 23.59 22.27
CA THR A 104 37.56 24.20 22.89
C THR A 104 36.41 23.22 23.14
N ILE A 105 36.45 22.00 22.61
CA ILE A 105 35.33 21.05 22.70
C ILE A 105 35.35 20.31 24.04
N LYS A 106 34.22 20.33 24.76
CA LYS A 106 34.04 19.59 26.02
C LYS A 106 33.43 18.21 25.76
N TRP A 107 34.27 17.24 25.43
CA TRP A 107 33.85 15.90 25.00
C TRP A 107 33.08 15.06 26.04
N GLY A 108 33.21 15.31 27.35
CA GLY A 108 32.52 14.57 28.43
C GLY A 108 33.44 13.61 29.21
N LYS A 109 32.88 12.82 30.14
CA LYS A 109 33.66 11.90 31.01
C LYS A 109 34.09 10.61 30.30
N SER A 110 33.31 10.15 29.33
CA SER A 110 33.61 8.98 28.49
C SER A 110 33.01 9.20 27.10
N ALA A 111 33.48 8.45 26.12
CA ALA A 111 32.95 8.51 24.76
C ALA A 111 31.45 8.15 24.68
N SER A 112 30.98 7.19 25.49
CA SER A 112 29.56 6.83 25.57
C SER A 112 28.69 7.82 26.37
N ASN A 113 29.31 8.75 27.10
CA ASN A 113 28.64 9.78 27.91
C ASN A 113 29.21 11.16 27.57
N TYR A 114 29.13 11.51 26.28
CA TYR A 114 29.52 12.81 25.78
C TYR A 114 28.53 13.90 26.18
N THR A 115 28.95 15.17 26.15
CA THR A 115 28.07 16.30 26.48
C THR A 115 27.16 16.69 25.30
N GLN A 116 26.01 17.30 25.56
CA GLN A 116 25.16 17.87 24.50
C GLN A 116 25.92 18.92 23.68
N GLU A 117 26.80 19.69 24.31
CA GLU A 117 27.68 20.66 23.64
C GLU A 117 28.60 19.99 22.60
N ALA A 118 29.17 18.82 22.93
CA ALA A 118 29.97 18.05 21.98
C ALA A 118 29.13 17.51 20.82
N LEU A 119 27.92 17.00 21.09
CA LEU A 119 27.01 16.53 20.06
C LEU A 119 26.61 17.65 19.10
N ASP A 120 26.26 18.83 19.62
CA ASP A 120 25.85 19.98 18.81
C ASP A 120 27.02 20.49 17.94
N ALA A 121 28.22 20.58 18.53
CA ALA A 121 29.43 20.99 17.81
C ALA A 121 29.83 20.01 16.70
N VAL A 122 29.81 18.70 17.01
CA VAL A 122 30.08 17.65 16.01
C VAL A 122 29.03 17.71 14.91
N SER A 123 27.74 17.77 15.26
CA SER A 123 26.64 17.80 14.29
C SER A 123 26.74 18.99 13.34
N GLY A 124 27.08 20.17 13.86
CA GLY A 124 27.30 21.38 13.06
C GLY A 124 28.50 21.27 12.10
N PHE A 125 29.52 20.48 12.44
CA PHE A 125 30.72 20.32 11.62
C PHE A 125 30.60 19.17 10.62
N ILE A 126 30.21 17.97 11.04
CA ILE A 126 30.33 16.76 10.22
C ILE A 126 29.21 16.58 9.19
N GLY A 127 28.18 17.42 9.20
CA GLY A 127 26.99 17.27 8.34
C GLY A 127 27.28 17.20 6.84
N THR A 128 28.48 17.59 6.39
CA THR A 128 28.92 17.48 4.99
C THR A 128 30.11 16.54 4.77
N HIS A 129 30.57 15.85 5.81
CA HIS A 129 31.84 15.09 5.79
C HIS A 129 31.67 13.57 5.77
N PHE A 130 30.44 13.06 5.86
CA PHE A 130 30.16 11.63 5.78
C PHE A 130 29.17 11.25 4.68
N VAL A 131 29.24 9.99 4.27
CA VAL A 131 28.29 9.33 3.37
C VAL A 131 27.48 8.32 4.16
N SER A 132 26.15 8.38 4.08
CA SER A 132 25.25 7.47 4.81
C SER A 132 24.49 6.50 3.90
N PHE A 133 24.21 5.31 4.44
CA PHE A 133 23.57 4.19 3.78
C PHE A 133 22.44 3.63 4.65
N LYS A 134 21.29 3.32 4.04
CA LYS A 134 20.23 2.51 4.66
C LYS A 134 20.41 1.06 4.23
N ILE A 135 20.74 0.16 5.15
CA ILE A 135 21.20 -1.20 4.83
C ILE A 135 20.13 -2.03 4.12
N GLU A 136 18.86 -1.88 4.49
CA GLU A 136 17.73 -2.55 3.82
C GLU A 136 17.75 -2.40 2.29
N THR A 137 18.15 -1.21 1.80
CA THR A 137 18.07 -0.85 0.37
C THR A 137 19.45 -0.59 -0.26
N HIS A 138 20.52 -0.49 0.54
CA HIS A 138 21.85 -0.06 0.08
C HIS A 138 22.99 -0.94 0.59
N GLU A 139 22.70 -2.20 0.92
CA GLU A 139 23.69 -3.15 1.42
C GLU A 139 24.90 -3.28 0.46
N GLU A 140 24.65 -3.48 -0.83
CA GLU A 140 25.72 -3.71 -1.81
C GLU A 140 26.60 -2.48 -2.00
N GLU A 141 26.01 -1.28 -2.11
CA GLU A 141 26.75 -0.02 -2.25
C GLU A 141 27.60 0.26 -1.02
N PHE A 142 27.06 0.02 0.18
CA PHE A 142 27.81 0.17 1.42
C PHE A 142 29.01 -0.78 1.43
N ILE A 143 28.80 -2.08 1.20
CA ILE A 143 29.88 -3.08 1.21
C ILE A 143 30.96 -2.74 0.17
N ASN A 144 30.57 -2.35 -1.04
CA ASN A 144 31.50 -1.98 -2.10
C ASN A 144 32.28 -0.70 -1.78
N THR A 145 31.62 0.31 -1.18
CA THR A 145 32.26 1.56 -0.76
C THR A 145 33.33 1.29 0.28
N ILE A 146 33.02 0.54 1.34
CA ILE A 146 33.99 0.22 2.40
C ILE A 146 35.16 -0.61 1.85
N LYS A 147 34.88 -1.67 1.07
CA LYS A 147 35.94 -2.52 0.50
C LYS A 147 36.86 -1.74 -0.43
N THR A 148 36.30 -0.81 -1.22
CA THR A 148 37.08 0.02 -2.12
C THR A 148 37.89 1.05 -1.35
N ALA A 149 37.32 1.69 -0.31
CA ALA A 149 38.02 2.63 0.55
C ALA A 149 39.22 1.98 1.23
N VAL A 150 39.02 0.82 1.85
CA VAL A 150 40.09 0.03 2.49
C VAL A 150 41.18 -0.39 1.48
N LYS A 151 40.79 -0.74 0.24
CA LYS A 151 41.75 -1.17 -0.79
C LYS A 151 42.54 -0.02 -1.43
N THR A 152 41.91 1.13 -1.63
CA THR A 152 42.45 2.21 -2.48
C THR A 152 42.89 3.45 -1.71
N GLY A 153 42.53 3.55 -0.43
CA GLY A 153 42.79 4.75 0.37
C GLY A 153 41.90 5.94 0.00
N GLN A 154 40.86 5.75 -0.82
CA GLN A 154 39.90 6.80 -1.20
C GLN A 154 38.46 6.30 -1.13
N ILE A 155 37.54 7.16 -0.70
CA ILE A 155 36.10 6.90 -0.88
C ILE A 155 35.78 7.13 -2.36
N ILE A 156 35.88 6.08 -3.18
CA ILE A 156 35.56 6.15 -4.60
C ILE A 156 34.04 6.17 -4.77
N ARG A 157 33.53 7.21 -5.42
CA ARG A 157 32.12 7.33 -5.75
C ARG A 157 31.70 6.27 -6.77
N THR A 158 30.48 5.78 -6.63
CA THR A 158 29.89 4.74 -7.49
C THR A 158 29.64 5.30 -8.89
N GLN A 159 30.14 4.61 -9.92
CA GLN A 159 29.88 4.98 -11.30
C GLN A 159 28.41 4.76 -11.68
N ILE A 160 27.82 5.73 -12.37
CA ILE A 160 26.50 5.59 -12.96
C ILE A 160 26.66 4.83 -14.29
N THR A 161 25.94 3.71 -14.43
CA THR A 161 26.03 2.77 -15.54
C THR A 161 24.63 2.37 -16.02
N PRO A 162 24.52 1.78 -17.22
CA PRO A 162 23.25 1.23 -17.70
C PRO A 162 22.53 0.30 -16.70
N ALA A 163 23.29 -0.51 -15.96
CA ALA A 163 22.74 -1.55 -15.08
C ALA A 163 22.15 -1.00 -13.78
N ASN A 164 22.65 0.14 -13.28
CA ASN A 164 22.17 0.74 -12.03
C ASN A 164 21.32 2.01 -12.24
N LEU A 165 21.14 2.45 -13.48
CA LEU A 165 20.52 3.74 -13.83
C LEU A 165 19.15 3.96 -13.16
N LYS A 166 18.30 2.94 -13.10
CA LYS A 166 16.97 3.05 -12.46
C LYS A 166 17.05 3.25 -10.96
N SER A 167 17.86 2.45 -10.26
CA SER A 167 18.10 2.60 -8.82
C SER A 167 18.68 3.99 -8.49
N VAL A 168 19.63 4.47 -9.30
CA VAL A 168 20.23 5.80 -9.17
C VAL A 168 19.17 6.89 -9.35
N PHE A 169 18.29 6.76 -10.34
CA PHE A 169 17.20 7.70 -10.59
C PHE A 169 16.19 7.74 -9.43
N ASP A 170 15.70 6.58 -8.97
CA ASP A 170 14.72 6.51 -7.88
C ASP A 170 15.26 7.15 -6.59
N LYS A 171 16.56 6.97 -6.35
CA LYS A 171 17.27 7.60 -5.24
C LYS A 171 17.44 9.11 -5.43
N TRP A 172 17.76 9.55 -6.65
CA TRP A 172 17.83 10.98 -6.98
C TRP A 172 16.48 11.63 -6.73
N VAL A 173 15.37 11.01 -7.14
CA VAL A 173 14.02 11.52 -6.85
C VAL A 173 13.77 11.61 -5.35
N SER A 174 14.11 10.57 -4.58
CA SER A 174 13.88 10.57 -3.13
C SER A 174 14.73 11.60 -2.37
N MET A 175 15.96 11.89 -2.82
CA MET A 175 16.91 12.74 -2.09
C MET A 175 16.96 14.18 -2.62
N ILE A 176 16.63 14.38 -3.90
CA ILE A 176 16.75 15.67 -4.60
C ILE A 176 15.40 16.06 -5.18
N GLY A 177 14.77 15.18 -5.97
CA GLY A 177 13.50 15.49 -6.65
C GLY A 177 12.40 15.97 -5.71
N LYS A 178 12.21 15.31 -4.56
CA LYS A 178 11.22 15.69 -3.53
C LYS A 178 11.46 17.06 -2.86
N GLU A 179 12.67 17.60 -2.97
CA GLU A 179 12.98 18.94 -2.46
C GLU A 179 12.60 20.03 -3.47
N ILE A 180 12.30 19.68 -4.72
CA ILE A 180 11.92 20.63 -5.78
C ILE A 180 10.41 20.90 -5.69
N LYS A 181 10.05 22.15 -5.40
CA LYS A 181 8.64 22.57 -5.34
C LYS A 181 8.15 23.07 -6.69
N GLY A 182 6.89 22.77 -7.02
CA GLY A 182 6.21 23.32 -8.19
C GLY A 182 6.52 22.62 -9.52
N LEU A 183 7.25 21.50 -9.50
CA LEU A 183 7.49 20.65 -10.68
C LEU A 183 6.73 19.32 -10.55
N GLU A 184 6.18 18.84 -11.66
CA GLU A 184 5.52 17.52 -11.71
C GLU A 184 6.57 16.40 -11.79
N GLU A 185 6.32 15.27 -11.12
CA GLU A 185 7.30 14.18 -10.98
C GLU A 185 7.73 13.58 -12.33
N GLU A 186 6.85 13.62 -13.34
CA GLU A 186 7.15 13.20 -14.72
C GLU A 186 8.34 13.94 -15.32
N LYS A 187 8.54 15.21 -14.94
CA LYS A 187 9.64 16.05 -15.44
C LYS A 187 10.95 15.83 -14.67
N PHE A 188 10.96 15.00 -13.62
CA PHE A 188 12.18 14.71 -12.86
C PHE A 188 13.23 13.96 -13.67
N ASN A 189 12.84 13.17 -14.68
CA ASN A 189 13.82 12.55 -15.58
C ASN A 189 14.63 13.62 -16.33
N LEU A 190 14.01 14.70 -16.80
CA LEU A 190 14.69 15.79 -17.50
C LEU A 190 15.72 16.45 -16.59
N LEU A 191 15.34 16.73 -15.34
CA LEU A 191 16.26 17.31 -14.35
C LEU A 191 17.37 16.35 -13.94
N PHE A 192 17.05 15.07 -13.75
CA PHE A 192 18.03 14.04 -13.45
C PHE A 192 19.10 13.95 -14.54
N PHE A 193 18.70 13.95 -15.81
CA PHE A 193 19.67 13.92 -16.92
C PHE A 193 20.48 15.21 -17.03
N ALA A 194 19.89 16.37 -16.75
CA ALA A 194 20.64 17.61 -16.64
C ALA A 194 21.70 17.55 -15.53
N ASP A 195 21.38 16.92 -14.40
CA ASP A 195 22.26 16.80 -13.24
C ASP A 195 23.39 15.78 -13.48
N ILE A 196 23.07 14.57 -13.97
CA ILE A 196 24.08 13.52 -14.18
C ILE A 196 24.95 13.79 -15.41
N MET A 197 24.45 14.52 -16.41
CA MET A 197 25.24 14.89 -17.59
C MET A 197 26.09 16.14 -17.35
N SER A 198 26.16 16.64 -16.12
CA SER A 198 27.03 17.73 -15.72
C SER A 198 28.19 17.21 -14.85
N ASP A 199 29.34 17.87 -14.89
CA ASP A 199 30.37 17.69 -13.85
C ASP A 199 30.05 18.44 -12.55
N GLY A 200 28.89 19.11 -12.52
CA GLY A 200 28.47 20.01 -11.46
C GLY A 200 28.69 21.48 -11.80
N THR A 201 29.34 21.80 -12.92
CA THR A 201 29.52 23.17 -13.39
C THR A 201 29.23 23.30 -14.88
N VAL A 202 29.70 22.35 -15.69
CA VAL A 202 29.58 22.34 -17.15
C VAL A 202 28.86 21.06 -17.59
N SER A 203 27.86 21.23 -18.45
CA SER A 203 27.19 20.11 -19.10
C SER A 203 28.10 19.43 -20.12
N THR A 204 28.09 18.10 -20.12
CA THR A 204 28.76 17.27 -21.13
C THR A 204 28.01 17.19 -22.45
N HIS A 205 26.77 17.72 -22.52
CA HIS A 205 25.93 17.75 -23.71
C HIS A 205 25.33 19.13 -23.94
N GLN A 206 25.17 19.51 -25.20
CA GLN A 206 24.43 20.72 -25.59
C GLN A 206 22.97 20.38 -25.88
N HIS A 207 22.07 21.35 -25.68
CA HIS A 207 20.63 21.25 -26.01
C HIS A 207 19.85 20.17 -25.22
N LEU A 208 20.19 19.95 -23.94
CA LEU A 208 19.30 19.21 -23.06
C LEU A 208 18.05 20.05 -22.76
N PRO A 209 16.85 19.42 -22.62
CA PRO A 209 15.62 20.15 -22.29
C PRO A 209 15.67 20.89 -20.95
N ALA A 210 16.47 20.37 -20.01
CA ALA A 210 16.77 21.00 -18.73
C ALA A 210 18.27 21.22 -18.58
N GLU A 211 18.64 22.22 -17.79
CA GLU A 211 20.03 22.56 -17.46
C GLU A 211 20.24 22.68 -15.96
N LEU A 212 21.36 22.15 -15.47
CA LEU A 212 21.84 22.42 -14.11
C LEU A 212 22.50 23.81 -14.10
N ILE A 213 21.96 24.72 -13.31
CA ILE A 213 22.46 26.09 -13.12
C ILE A 213 22.88 26.32 -11.67
N HIS A 214 23.62 27.41 -11.42
CA HIS A 214 24.01 27.81 -10.07
C HIS A 214 23.54 29.23 -9.75
N ARG A 215 22.77 29.39 -8.67
CA ARG A 215 22.36 30.71 -8.15
C ARG A 215 22.93 30.90 -6.75
N ASN A 216 23.65 32.00 -6.54
CA ASN A 216 24.30 32.30 -5.26
C ASN A 216 25.18 31.14 -4.74
N GLY A 217 25.88 30.44 -5.64
CA GLY A 217 26.72 29.28 -5.31
C GLY A 217 25.97 27.99 -4.99
N LYS A 218 24.64 27.93 -5.19
CA LYS A 218 23.80 26.76 -4.93
C LYS A 218 23.25 26.16 -6.23
N PRO A 219 23.13 24.83 -6.33
CA PRO A 219 22.57 24.17 -7.51
C PRO A 219 21.08 24.44 -7.63
N SER A 220 20.61 24.69 -8.85
CA SER A 220 19.22 24.88 -9.23
C SER A 220 19.01 24.37 -10.66
N PHE A 221 17.77 24.17 -11.08
CA PHE A 221 17.47 23.64 -12.42
C PHE A 221 16.72 24.65 -13.27
N LEU A 222 17.12 24.80 -14.52
CA LEU A 222 16.39 25.55 -15.55
C LEU A 222 15.67 24.55 -16.44
N LEU A 223 14.36 24.67 -16.58
CA LEU A 223 13.54 23.84 -17.47
C LEU A 223 12.41 24.69 -18.03
N ASP A 224 12.25 24.70 -19.36
CA ASP A 224 11.23 25.49 -20.07
C ASP A 224 11.27 27.01 -19.75
N GLY A 225 12.43 27.55 -19.39
CA GLY A 225 12.60 28.95 -19.00
C GLY A 225 12.28 29.27 -17.53
N GLU A 226 11.77 28.28 -16.77
CA GLU A 226 11.47 28.39 -15.34
C GLU A 226 12.61 27.84 -14.48
N ILE A 227 12.83 28.47 -13.32
CA ILE A 227 13.89 28.10 -12.38
C ILE A 227 13.30 27.32 -11.20
N TYR A 228 13.85 26.14 -10.96
CA TYR A 228 13.48 25.25 -9.87
C TYR A 228 14.61 25.17 -8.84
N GLU A 229 14.33 25.65 -7.63
CA GLU A 229 15.26 25.65 -6.50
C GLU A 229 14.96 24.50 -5.53
N LEU A 230 16.00 24.00 -4.85
CA LEU A 230 15.89 22.93 -3.85
C LEU A 230 15.45 23.50 -2.50
N GLY A 231 14.45 22.87 -1.87
CA GLY A 231 14.01 23.18 -0.50
C GLY A 231 15.05 22.85 0.57
N SER A 232 15.84 21.78 0.35
CA SER A 232 17.00 21.39 1.15
C SER A 232 18.15 20.92 0.25
N HIS A 233 19.38 21.25 0.65
CA HIS A 233 20.59 20.82 -0.08
C HIS A 233 21.27 19.59 0.52
N ASP A 234 20.78 19.08 1.65
CA ASP A 234 21.44 18.00 2.38
C ASP A 234 21.38 16.69 1.59
N GLY A 235 20.19 16.36 1.05
CA GLY A 235 20.02 15.22 0.17
C GLY A 235 20.81 15.34 -1.13
N TYR A 236 20.94 16.55 -1.69
CA TYR A 236 21.77 16.81 -2.88
C TYR A 236 23.26 16.52 -2.63
N ARG A 237 23.80 17.00 -1.51
CA ARG A 237 25.21 16.73 -1.14
C ARG A 237 25.46 15.26 -0.88
N GLN A 238 24.56 14.60 -0.15
CA GLN A 238 24.66 13.17 0.16
C GLN A 238 24.58 12.31 -1.10
N PHE A 239 23.67 12.62 -2.03
CA PHE A 239 23.54 11.90 -3.29
C PHE A 239 24.84 11.95 -4.10
N TRP A 240 25.41 13.14 -4.25
CA TRP A 240 26.65 13.34 -5.02
C TRP A 240 27.92 12.92 -4.27
N ALA A 241 27.84 12.62 -2.98
CA ALA A 241 28.90 11.94 -2.26
C ALA A 241 28.91 10.42 -2.54
N ILE A 242 27.81 9.86 -3.03
CA ILE A 242 27.66 8.43 -3.37
C ILE A 242 28.01 8.16 -4.83
N TYR A 243 27.59 9.03 -5.76
CA TYR A 243 27.70 8.79 -7.20
C TYR A 243 28.70 9.71 -7.88
N ASP A 244 29.42 9.16 -8.86
CA ASP A 244 30.33 9.95 -9.69
C ASP A 244 29.58 10.60 -10.86
N ARG A 245 29.93 11.85 -11.17
CA ARG A 245 29.39 12.59 -12.31
C ARG A 245 30.49 13.38 -13.03
N PRO A 246 30.39 13.53 -14.36
CA PRO A 246 29.40 12.88 -15.23
C PRO A 246 29.76 11.40 -15.46
N PRO A 247 28.81 10.51 -15.85
CA PRO A 247 29.10 9.13 -16.20
C PRO A 247 30.27 9.01 -17.18
N LYS A 248 31.00 7.87 -17.17
CA LYS A 248 32.05 7.61 -18.16
C LYS A 248 31.53 7.80 -19.59
N ALA A 249 32.34 8.39 -20.46
CA ALA A 249 31.95 8.74 -21.84
C ALA A 249 31.28 7.59 -22.61
N GLN A 250 31.78 6.36 -22.44
CA GLN A 250 31.22 5.15 -23.08
C GLN A 250 29.77 4.83 -22.70
N TYR A 251 29.27 5.34 -21.57
CA TYR A 251 27.89 5.09 -21.13
C TYR A 251 26.93 6.22 -21.52
N ARG A 252 27.42 7.45 -21.74
CA ARG A 252 26.58 8.65 -21.83
C ARG A 252 25.45 8.56 -22.86
N ASN A 253 25.78 8.19 -24.11
CA ASN A 253 24.80 8.05 -25.18
C ASN A 253 23.74 6.98 -24.86
N TYR A 254 24.18 5.82 -24.37
CA TYR A 254 23.28 4.73 -23.98
C TYR A 254 22.35 5.14 -22.82
N LEU A 255 22.84 5.91 -21.85
CA LEU A 255 22.00 6.42 -20.76
C LEU A 255 20.95 7.40 -21.28
N LEU A 256 21.31 8.29 -22.22
CA LEU A 256 20.39 9.25 -22.85
C LEU A 256 19.29 8.57 -23.67
N GLU A 257 19.61 7.51 -24.41
CA GLU A 257 18.62 6.69 -25.14
C GLU A 257 17.57 6.05 -24.21
N ARG A 258 17.91 5.91 -22.93
CA ARG A 258 17.05 5.37 -21.87
C ARG A 258 16.37 6.45 -21.04
N ARG A 259 16.48 7.72 -21.42
CA ARG A 259 15.90 8.86 -20.67
C ARG A 259 14.41 8.68 -20.39
N ASP A 260 13.68 8.24 -21.41
CA ASP A 260 12.23 8.08 -21.34
C ASP A 260 11.85 6.74 -20.68
N SER A 261 12.83 5.85 -20.43
CA SER A 261 12.66 4.58 -19.69
C SER A 261 12.92 4.69 -18.18
N LEU A 262 13.42 5.85 -17.71
CA LEU A 262 13.71 6.10 -16.29
C LEU A 262 12.57 6.68 -15.48
N ILE A 263 11.64 7.34 -16.16
CA ILE A 263 10.34 7.69 -15.58
C ILE A 263 9.80 6.42 -14.92
N PRO A 264 9.38 6.46 -13.64
CA PRO A 264 8.71 5.33 -13.05
C PRO A 264 7.61 4.86 -14.01
N ILE A 265 7.47 3.55 -14.16
CA ILE A 265 6.32 2.94 -14.83
C ILE A 265 5.09 3.13 -13.92
N ASP A 266 4.85 4.36 -13.46
CA ASP A 266 3.64 4.79 -12.78
C ASP A 266 2.79 5.70 -13.66
N GLU A 267 3.21 5.94 -14.90
CA GLU A 267 2.36 6.54 -15.95
C GLU A 267 2.32 5.75 -17.26
N ARG A 268 2.50 4.42 -17.18
CA ARG A 268 1.65 3.52 -18.00
C ARG A 268 0.28 3.29 -17.34
N GLN A 269 -0.04 4.01 -16.27
CA GLN A 269 -1.43 4.23 -15.84
C GLN A 269 -2.12 5.32 -16.66
N PHE A 270 -1.87 5.42 -17.97
CA PHE A 270 -2.93 5.92 -18.82
C PHE A 270 -3.97 4.80 -18.96
N LYS A 271 -5.06 4.95 -18.20
CA LYS A 271 -6.37 4.35 -18.47
C LYS A 271 -6.58 2.89 -18.04
N GLY A 272 -5.76 2.41 -17.09
CA GLY A 272 -6.10 1.27 -16.22
C GLY A 272 -5.60 -0.11 -16.65
N ALA A 273 -4.93 -0.26 -17.81
CA ALA A 273 -4.35 -1.53 -18.26
C ALA A 273 -2.90 -1.67 -17.78
N TYR A 274 -2.55 -2.78 -17.13
CA TYR A 274 -1.21 -3.00 -16.56
C TYR A 274 -0.33 -3.85 -17.48
N TYR A 275 0.98 -3.62 -17.40
CA TYR A 275 1.98 -4.46 -18.07
C TYR A 275 1.92 -5.90 -17.53
N THR A 276 1.69 -6.89 -18.41
CA THR A 276 1.71 -8.32 -18.05
C THR A 276 3.14 -8.86 -18.17
N PRO A 277 3.83 -9.22 -17.07
CA PRO A 277 5.18 -9.74 -17.13
C PRO A 277 5.25 -11.12 -17.79
N LEU A 278 6.39 -11.41 -18.41
CA LEU A 278 6.58 -12.62 -19.22
C LEU A 278 6.31 -13.93 -18.46
N SER A 279 6.70 -14.01 -17.19
CA SER A 279 6.44 -15.20 -16.35
C SER A 279 4.94 -15.46 -16.15
N VAL A 280 4.14 -14.40 -16.06
CA VAL A 280 2.68 -14.49 -15.96
C VAL A 280 2.05 -14.85 -17.32
N VAL A 281 2.59 -14.30 -18.42
CA VAL A 281 2.20 -14.65 -19.79
C VAL A 281 2.47 -16.13 -20.08
N GLU A 282 3.63 -16.64 -19.71
CA GLU A 282 3.98 -18.06 -19.87
C GLU A 282 2.96 -18.97 -19.15
N LYS A 283 2.64 -18.64 -17.90
CA LYS A 283 1.63 -19.36 -17.12
C LYS A 283 0.23 -19.32 -17.77
N ALA A 284 -0.18 -18.17 -18.31
CA ALA A 284 -1.45 -18.06 -19.05
C ALA A 284 -1.49 -18.96 -20.30
N TYR A 285 -0.39 -19.03 -21.06
CA TYR A 285 -0.30 -19.87 -22.25
C TYR A 285 -0.27 -21.37 -21.91
N GLU A 286 0.35 -21.76 -20.79
CA GLU A 286 0.27 -23.13 -20.27
C GLU A 286 -1.21 -23.54 -20.02
N TYR A 287 -1.97 -22.70 -19.32
CA TYR A 287 -3.38 -22.93 -19.04
C TYR A 287 -4.25 -22.96 -20.31
N LEU A 288 -3.98 -22.06 -21.27
CA LEU A 288 -4.67 -22.07 -22.57
C LEU A 288 -4.42 -23.38 -23.33
N SER A 289 -3.17 -23.85 -23.39
CA SER A 289 -2.83 -25.12 -24.04
C SER A 289 -3.45 -26.32 -23.34
N ALA A 290 -3.42 -26.35 -22.01
CA ALA A 290 -4.05 -27.42 -21.21
C ALA A 290 -5.58 -27.46 -21.41
N THR A 291 -6.23 -26.29 -21.47
CA THR A 291 -7.69 -26.17 -21.55
C THR A 291 -8.24 -26.32 -22.96
N LEU A 292 -7.58 -25.72 -23.96
CA LEU A 292 -8.06 -25.61 -25.34
C LEU A 292 -7.38 -26.62 -26.29
N GLY A 293 -6.33 -27.30 -25.82
CA GLY A 293 -5.52 -28.26 -26.57
C GLY A 293 -4.34 -27.60 -27.31
N GLU A 294 -3.28 -28.35 -27.56
CA GLU A 294 -2.00 -27.88 -28.14
C GLU A 294 -2.12 -27.08 -29.45
N ASN A 295 -3.16 -27.31 -30.25
CA ASN A 295 -3.38 -26.65 -31.54
C ASN A 295 -4.27 -25.41 -31.47
N TRP A 296 -4.66 -24.94 -30.28
CA TRP A 296 -5.63 -23.85 -30.12
C TRP A 296 -5.23 -22.58 -30.88
N GLN A 297 -3.94 -22.25 -30.91
CA GLN A 297 -3.44 -21.04 -31.60
C GLN A 297 -3.71 -21.05 -33.11
N LYS A 298 -3.83 -22.24 -33.72
CA LYS A 298 -4.19 -22.41 -35.14
C LYS A 298 -5.71 -22.44 -35.35
N GLU A 299 -6.43 -23.06 -34.44
CA GLU A 299 -7.88 -23.28 -34.50
C GLU A 299 -8.70 -22.03 -34.19
N TYR A 300 -8.20 -21.17 -33.31
CA TYR A 300 -8.87 -19.97 -32.87
C TYR A 300 -8.37 -18.75 -33.65
N ILE A 301 -9.28 -17.82 -33.89
CA ILE A 301 -8.95 -16.40 -34.03
C ILE A 301 -8.84 -15.84 -32.61
N VAL A 302 -7.79 -15.07 -32.37
CA VAL A 302 -7.57 -14.43 -31.07
C VAL A 302 -7.73 -12.94 -31.23
N TRP A 303 -8.48 -12.31 -30.34
CA TRP A 303 -8.57 -10.86 -30.27
C TRP A 303 -8.24 -10.38 -28.85
N ASP A 304 -7.19 -9.57 -28.74
CA ASP A 304 -6.98 -8.70 -27.57
C ASP A 304 -7.45 -7.29 -27.94
N MET A 305 -8.53 -6.84 -27.31
CA MET A 305 -9.12 -5.53 -27.58
C MET A 305 -8.57 -4.39 -26.72
N CYS A 306 -7.59 -4.67 -25.87
CA CYS A 306 -6.91 -3.74 -24.98
C CYS A 306 -5.42 -4.10 -24.83
N CYS A 307 -4.76 -4.45 -25.94
CA CYS A 307 -3.45 -5.12 -25.94
C CYS A 307 -2.29 -4.25 -25.44
N GLY A 308 -2.49 -2.94 -25.35
CA GLY A 308 -1.41 -1.97 -25.19
C GLY A 308 -0.34 -2.19 -26.27
N VAL A 309 0.91 -2.38 -25.85
CA VAL A 309 2.04 -2.68 -26.74
C VAL A 309 2.23 -4.18 -27.04
N GLY A 310 1.28 -5.04 -26.69
CA GLY A 310 1.22 -6.44 -27.14
C GLY A 310 2.04 -7.46 -26.33
N ASN A 311 2.25 -7.22 -25.04
CA ASN A 311 3.11 -8.08 -24.21
C ASN A 311 2.51 -9.47 -23.98
N LEU A 312 1.18 -9.54 -23.82
CA LEU A 312 0.45 -10.79 -23.60
C LEU A 312 0.58 -11.73 -24.81
N GLU A 313 0.68 -11.17 -26.02
CA GLU A 313 0.72 -11.90 -27.28
C GLU A 313 2.13 -12.32 -27.69
N THR A 314 3.17 -11.91 -26.95
CA THR A 314 4.58 -12.15 -27.32
C THR A 314 4.94 -13.63 -27.52
N LYS A 315 4.22 -14.54 -26.87
CA LYS A 315 4.41 -16.00 -26.95
C LYS A 315 3.53 -16.67 -28.01
N HIS A 316 2.72 -15.92 -28.76
CA HIS A 316 1.83 -16.49 -29.75
C HIS A 316 2.58 -16.92 -31.03
N SER A 317 2.48 -18.20 -31.36
CA SER A 317 3.15 -18.86 -32.49
C SER A 317 2.41 -18.71 -33.83
N TYR A 318 1.15 -18.25 -33.83
CA TYR A 318 0.33 -18.07 -35.04
C TYR A 318 -0.16 -16.62 -35.23
N PRO A 319 0.75 -15.63 -35.41
CA PRO A 319 0.38 -14.21 -35.43
C PRO A 319 -0.66 -13.83 -36.50
N ARG A 320 -0.81 -14.60 -37.59
CA ARG A 320 -1.85 -14.39 -38.60
C ARG A 320 -3.29 -14.56 -38.10
N ASN A 321 -3.47 -15.24 -36.96
CA ASN A 321 -4.76 -15.40 -36.31
C ASN A 321 -5.02 -14.34 -35.23
N LEU A 322 -4.07 -13.43 -34.99
CA LEU A 322 -4.17 -12.40 -33.97
C LEU A 322 -4.75 -11.10 -34.54
N TYR A 323 -5.71 -10.56 -33.80
CA TYR A 323 -6.17 -9.18 -33.90
C TYR A 323 -5.81 -8.49 -32.59
N MET A 324 -5.17 -7.34 -32.69
CA MET A 324 -4.65 -6.60 -31.53
C MET A 324 -5.11 -5.16 -31.66
N SER A 325 -5.94 -4.71 -30.71
CA SER A 325 -6.39 -3.33 -30.67
C SER A 325 -6.19 -2.69 -29.31
N THR A 326 -5.99 -1.39 -29.34
CA THR A 326 -5.74 -0.56 -28.16
C THR A 326 -6.37 0.81 -28.36
N LEU A 327 -6.67 1.48 -27.26
CA LEU A 327 -7.27 2.81 -27.26
C LEU A 327 -6.33 3.86 -27.85
N ASP A 328 -5.01 3.69 -27.68
CA ASP A 328 -4.02 4.72 -28.00
C ASP A 328 -3.25 4.39 -29.28
N GLN A 329 -3.30 5.29 -30.27
CA GLN A 329 -2.59 5.11 -31.55
C GLN A 329 -1.08 4.95 -31.36
N SER A 330 -0.49 5.60 -30.35
CA SER A 330 0.94 5.47 -30.04
C SER A 330 1.36 4.05 -29.72
N ASP A 331 0.51 3.25 -29.08
CA ASP A 331 0.81 1.85 -28.78
C ASP A 331 0.87 1.01 -30.07
N VAL A 332 -0.02 1.30 -31.03
CA VAL A 332 -0.01 0.67 -32.36
C VAL A 332 1.29 1.00 -33.08
N ASP A 333 1.69 2.26 -33.07
CA ASP A 333 2.92 2.73 -33.70
C ASP A 333 4.17 2.06 -33.06
N VAL A 334 4.18 1.90 -31.74
CA VAL A 334 5.22 1.15 -31.02
C VAL A 334 5.26 -0.30 -31.48
N MET A 335 4.13 -1.01 -31.52
CA MET A 335 4.08 -2.41 -31.98
C MET A 335 4.58 -2.57 -33.42
N LEU A 336 4.27 -1.60 -34.29
CA LEU A 336 4.77 -1.57 -35.67
C LEU A 336 6.29 -1.38 -35.71
N ALA A 337 6.82 -0.43 -34.93
CA ALA A 337 8.24 -0.12 -34.87
C ALA A 337 9.09 -1.25 -34.27
N THR A 338 8.62 -1.88 -33.19
CA THR A 338 9.32 -2.98 -32.50
C THR A 338 9.17 -4.33 -33.20
N LYS A 339 8.38 -4.40 -34.28
CA LYS A 339 8.03 -5.64 -34.98
C LYS A 339 7.39 -6.68 -34.05
N THR A 340 6.66 -6.22 -33.02
CA THR A 340 5.86 -7.12 -32.17
C THR A 340 4.74 -7.72 -33.01
N ALA A 341 4.62 -9.05 -33.01
CA ALA A 341 3.59 -9.81 -33.72
C ALA A 341 3.40 -9.36 -35.19
N VAL A 342 4.48 -9.31 -35.99
CA VAL A 342 4.52 -8.71 -37.35
C VAL A 342 3.36 -9.11 -38.27
N SER A 343 2.87 -10.35 -38.18
CA SER A 343 1.79 -10.85 -39.04
C SER A 343 0.37 -10.70 -38.44
N ALA A 344 0.24 -10.05 -37.28
CA ALA A 344 -1.03 -9.74 -36.64
C ALA A 344 -1.64 -8.47 -37.26
N GLU A 345 -2.97 -8.44 -37.30
CA GLU A 345 -3.75 -7.25 -37.62
C GLU A 345 -3.75 -6.32 -36.39
N ARG A 346 -3.17 -5.12 -36.51
CA ARG A 346 -2.95 -4.17 -35.40
C ARG A 346 -3.61 -2.84 -35.73
N PHE A 347 -4.49 -2.35 -34.86
CA PHE A 347 -5.29 -1.15 -35.15
C PHE A 347 -5.72 -0.39 -33.88
N GLN A 348 -5.94 0.92 -33.98
CA GLN A 348 -6.50 1.72 -32.89
C GLN A 348 -8.02 1.51 -32.82
N TYR A 349 -8.54 1.23 -31.62
CA TYR A 349 -9.96 1.04 -31.41
C TYR A 349 -10.37 1.29 -29.95
N ASP A 350 -11.33 2.18 -29.73
CA ASP A 350 -11.93 2.39 -28.41
C ASP A 350 -13.07 1.40 -28.18
N TYR A 351 -12.75 0.21 -27.67
CA TYR A 351 -13.72 -0.88 -27.52
C TYR A 351 -14.92 -0.56 -26.62
N LEU A 352 -14.88 0.47 -25.77
CA LEU A 352 -16.02 0.80 -24.90
C LEU A 352 -16.85 1.99 -25.40
N ASN A 353 -16.42 2.65 -26.49
CA ASN A 353 -17.10 3.82 -27.05
C ASN A 353 -17.35 3.75 -28.56
N ASP A 354 -16.37 3.28 -29.34
CA ASP A 354 -16.49 3.16 -30.79
C ASP A 354 -17.61 2.17 -31.15
N ASP A 355 -18.40 2.54 -32.17
CA ASP A 355 -19.49 1.75 -32.76
C ASP A 355 -20.69 1.45 -31.83
N ILE A 356 -20.86 2.17 -30.72
CA ILE A 356 -22.03 2.03 -29.82
C ILE A 356 -23.05 3.13 -30.11
N ALA A 357 -24.17 2.73 -30.73
CA ALA A 357 -25.29 3.60 -31.06
C ALA A 357 -26.06 4.06 -29.80
N ASP A 358 -26.94 5.06 -29.95
CA ASP A 358 -27.68 5.66 -28.84
C ASP A 358 -28.66 4.69 -28.16
N ASP A 359 -29.09 3.65 -28.87
CA ASP A 359 -29.92 2.57 -28.34
C ASP A 359 -29.10 1.42 -27.73
N GLY A 360 -27.77 1.54 -27.69
CA GLY A 360 -26.84 0.53 -27.19
C GLY A 360 -26.51 -0.58 -28.19
N SER A 361 -27.02 -0.53 -29.43
CA SER A 361 -26.64 -1.48 -30.49
C SER A 361 -25.21 -1.23 -31.00
N ILE A 362 -24.58 -2.27 -31.55
CA ILE A 362 -23.23 -2.20 -32.12
C ILE A 362 -23.35 -2.01 -33.65
N ASP A 363 -22.92 -0.86 -34.14
CA ASP A 363 -22.90 -0.52 -35.57
C ASP A 363 -21.49 -0.12 -36.03
N TYR A 364 -20.81 -1.08 -36.65
CA TYR A 364 -19.44 -0.91 -37.13
C TYR A 364 -19.27 0.15 -38.23
N SER A 365 -20.36 0.61 -38.85
CA SER A 365 -20.32 1.65 -39.89
C SER A 365 -20.11 3.05 -39.33
N MET A 366 -20.36 3.24 -38.03
CA MET A 366 -20.23 4.53 -37.35
C MET A 366 -18.78 5.04 -37.37
N THR A 367 -17.80 4.19 -37.06
CA THR A 367 -16.39 4.58 -37.06
C THR A 367 -15.59 3.99 -38.22
N ASN A 368 -16.04 2.85 -38.75
CA ASN A 368 -15.30 2.05 -39.73
C ASN A 368 -13.87 1.64 -39.31
N LYS A 369 -13.56 1.65 -38.00
CA LYS A 369 -12.22 1.31 -37.49
C LYS A 369 -11.96 -0.19 -37.35
N LEU A 370 -12.99 -0.99 -37.02
CA LEU A 370 -12.83 -2.44 -36.89
C LEU A 370 -12.51 -3.07 -38.27
N PRO A 371 -11.46 -3.89 -38.45
CA PRO A 371 -11.12 -4.47 -39.75
C PRO A 371 -12.22 -5.35 -40.35
N ASP A 372 -12.42 -5.26 -41.67
CA ASP A 372 -13.45 -6.04 -42.39
C ASP A 372 -13.29 -7.56 -42.23
N SER A 373 -12.04 -8.03 -42.17
CA SER A 373 -11.71 -9.43 -41.91
C SER A 373 -12.25 -9.90 -40.56
N LEU A 374 -12.10 -9.10 -39.51
CA LEU A 374 -12.61 -9.39 -38.17
C LEU A 374 -14.13 -9.30 -38.11
N ARG A 375 -14.74 -8.27 -38.72
CA ARG A 375 -16.22 -8.14 -38.83
C ARG A 375 -16.84 -9.40 -39.43
N LYS A 376 -16.25 -9.90 -40.51
CA LYS A 376 -16.70 -11.11 -41.19
C LYS A 376 -16.60 -12.34 -40.30
N LEU A 377 -15.49 -12.51 -39.57
CA LEU A 377 -15.29 -13.62 -38.64
C LEU A 377 -16.31 -13.61 -37.50
N ILE A 378 -16.59 -12.43 -36.92
CA ILE A 378 -17.63 -12.26 -35.90
C ILE A 378 -19.01 -12.62 -36.46
N LEU A 379 -19.36 -12.12 -37.65
CA LEU A 379 -20.63 -12.40 -38.30
C LEU A 379 -20.80 -13.90 -38.60
N ASP A 380 -19.78 -14.54 -39.17
CA ASP A 380 -19.79 -15.97 -39.49
C ASP A 380 -19.97 -16.82 -38.21
N GLY A 381 -19.34 -16.42 -37.11
CA GLY A 381 -19.51 -17.03 -35.79
C GLY A 381 -20.92 -16.85 -35.23
N ARG A 382 -21.48 -15.63 -35.26
CA ARG A 382 -22.86 -15.35 -34.83
C ARG A 382 -23.89 -16.15 -35.62
N GLN A 383 -23.70 -16.27 -36.94
CA GLN A 383 -24.56 -17.03 -37.84
C GLN A 383 -24.29 -18.53 -37.80
N GLN A 384 -23.31 -19.00 -37.02
CA GLN A 384 -22.92 -20.40 -36.90
C GLN A 384 -22.65 -21.06 -38.26
N LYS A 385 -22.00 -20.32 -39.17
CA LYS A 385 -21.68 -20.87 -40.49
C LYS A 385 -20.78 -22.09 -40.37
N LYS A 386 -21.04 -23.12 -41.18
CA LYS A 386 -20.19 -24.30 -41.24
C LYS A 386 -18.76 -23.90 -41.59
N GLY A 387 -17.80 -24.26 -40.74
CA GLY A 387 -16.38 -23.91 -40.92
C GLY A 387 -15.98 -22.53 -40.37
N ALA A 388 -16.90 -21.79 -39.72
CA ALA A 388 -16.54 -20.58 -38.98
C ALA A 388 -15.47 -20.91 -37.92
N LYS A 389 -14.41 -20.10 -37.86
CA LYS A 389 -13.38 -20.25 -36.82
C LYS A 389 -13.95 -19.89 -35.46
N LYS A 390 -13.43 -20.57 -34.43
CA LYS A 390 -13.72 -20.22 -33.03
C LYS A 390 -13.02 -18.90 -32.70
N ILE A 391 -13.63 -18.10 -31.84
CA ILE A 391 -13.05 -16.84 -31.36
C ILE A 391 -12.63 -17.01 -29.89
N LEU A 392 -11.37 -16.69 -29.60
CA LEU A 392 -10.83 -16.52 -28.26
C LEU A 392 -10.61 -15.02 -28.03
N VAL A 393 -11.21 -14.48 -26.98
CA VAL A 393 -10.84 -13.18 -26.44
C VAL A 393 -9.77 -13.41 -25.38
N LEU A 394 -8.54 -12.99 -25.64
CA LEU A 394 -7.40 -13.09 -24.71
C LEU A 394 -7.04 -11.67 -24.30
N ILE A 395 -7.30 -11.28 -23.05
CA ILE A 395 -7.24 -9.85 -22.66
C ILE A 395 -6.69 -9.63 -21.24
N ASN A 396 -6.05 -8.48 -21.04
CA ASN A 396 -5.79 -7.90 -19.71
C ASN A 396 -6.46 -6.52 -19.62
N PRO A 397 -7.80 -6.46 -19.46
CA PRO A 397 -8.56 -5.22 -19.48
C PRO A 397 -8.22 -4.30 -18.30
N PRO A 398 -8.56 -3.01 -18.41
CA PRO A 398 -8.26 -2.05 -17.36
C PRO A 398 -9.07 -2.26 -16.06
N TYR A 399 -8.44 -2.05 -14.90
CA TYR A 399 -8.99 -2.37 -13.56
C TYR A 399 -9.66 -1.16 -12.85
N GLY A 400 -10.07 -0.14 -13.60
CA GLY A 400 -10.64 1.10 -13.06
C GLY A 400 -12.18 1.11 -13.00
N GLU A 401 -12.72 2.04 -12.21
CA GLU A 401 -14.15 2.39 -12.24
C GLU A 401 -14.35 3.69 -13.05
N ALA A 402 -15.25 3.67 -14.03
CA ALA A 402 -15.74 4.84 -14.74
C ALA A 402 -16.71 5.61 -13.83
N THR A 403 -16.45 6.91 -13.61
CA THR A 403 -17.27 7.76 -12.71
C THR A 403 -17.84 8.96 -13.46
N ASN A 404 -19.00 9.46 -13.00
CA ASN A 404 -19.57 10.69 -13.54
C ASN A 404 -18.70 11.89 -13.14
N ALA A 405 -18.22 12.66 -14.11
CA ALA A 405 -17.49 13.92 -13.90
C ALA A 405 -18.31 14.99 -13.10
N SER A 406 -19.60 14.73 -12.82
CA SER A 406 -20.52 15.66 -12.14
C SER A 406 -20.47 15.61 -10.61
N ASN A 407 -19.71 14.69 -9.99
CA ASN A 407 -19.55 14.64 -8.52
C ASN A 407 -18.30 15.40 -8.02
N SER A 408 -17.62 16.13 -8.89
CA SER A 408 -16.49 17.00 -8.55
C SER A 408 -17.02 18.26 -7.84
N ALA A 409 -16.89 18.32 -6.52
CA ALA A 409 -17.12 19.56 -5.78
C ALA A 409 -16.24 20.68 -6.38
N LYS A 410 -16.88 21.74 -6.88
CA LYS A 410 -16.19 22.97 -7.27
C LYS A 410 -15.66 23.65 -6.01
N GLY A 411 -14.42 23.35 -5.66
CA GLY A 411 -13.66 24.03 -4.62
C GLY A 411 -12.18 23.86 -4.92
N ASN A 412 -11.45 24.97 -5.05
CA ASN A 412 -10.00 24.95 -5.19
C ASN A 412 -9.39 24.23 -3.96
N GLU A 413 -8.36 23.41 -4.21
CA GLU A 413 -7.64 22.55 -3.25
C GLU A 413 -8.12 21.11 -3.06
N ALA A 414 -8.47 20.43 -4.16
CA ALA A 414 -8.26 18.99 -4.27
C ALA A 414 -7.67 18.66 -5.65
N LYS A 415 -6.39 18.25 -5.71
CA LYS A 415 -5.84 17.53 -6.86
C LYS A 415 -6.54 16.17 -6.93
N ASN A 416 -7.74 16.14 -7.49
CA ASN A 416 -8.49 14.92 -7.74
C ASN A 416 -7.85 14.17 -8.91
N LYS A 417 -7.75 12.84 -8.83
CA LYS A 417 -7.59 12.00 -10.02
C LYS A 417 -8.69 12.41 -11.00
N GLU A 418 -8.34 12.86 -12.21
CA GLU A 418 -9.34 12.97 -13.27
C GLU A 418 -9.99 11.59 -13.43
N GLY A 419 -11.24 11.46 -12.96
CA GLY A 419 -11.97 10.21 -13.02
C GLY A 419 -12.11 9.75 -14.46
N ILE A 420 -12.02 8.45 -14.70
CA ILE A 420 -12.26 7.86 -16.03
C ILE A 420 -13.66 8.30 -16.48
N LYS A 421 -13.73 9.00 -17.61
CA LYS A 421 -15.00 9.46 -18.20
C LYS A 421 -15.93 8.26 -18.36
N ARG A 422 -17.22 8.48 -18.10
CA ARG A 422 -18.24 7.45 -18.32
C ARG A 422 -18.25 7.04 -19.80
N THR A 423 -18.26 5.73 -20.05
CA THR A 423 -18.21 5.15 -21.39
C THR A 423 -19.61 5.00 -21.97
N ARG A 424 -19.72 4.90 -23.29
CA ARG A 424 -20.99 4.60 -23.97
C ARG A 424 -21.56 3.25 -23.55
N MET A 425 -20.72 2.22 -23.40
CA MET A 425 -21.17 0.92 -22.84
C MET A 425 -21.84 1.08 -21.47
N ALA A 426 -21.27 1.88 -20.56
CA ALA A 426 -21.84 2.11 -19.24
C ALA A 426 -23.10 3.00 -19.24
N GLU A 427 -23.26 3.85 -20.25
CA GLU A 427 -24.42 4.75 -20.38
C GLU A 427 -25.64 4.05 -20.98
N VAL A 428 -25.45 3.37 -22.11
CA VAL A 428 -26.56 2.84 -22.92
C VAL A 428 -26.52 1.32 -23.11
N GLY A 429 -25.32 0.71 -23.05
CA GLY A 429 -25.14 -0.73 -23.30
C GLY A 429 -25.36 -1.63 -22.07
N MET A 430 -25.49 -1.06 -20.85
CA MET A 430 -25.52 -1.80 -19.59
C MET A 430 -26.66 -1.45 -18.61
N PRO A 431 -27.89 -1.09 -19.05
CA PRO A 431 -28.95 -0.60 -18.16
C PRO A 431 -29.35 -1.59 -17.05
N GLN A 432 -29.23 -2.90 -17.31
CA GLN A 432 -29.59 -4.00 -16.41
C GLN A 432 -28.46 -4.51 -15.49
N TYR A 433 -27.26 -3.95 -15.61
CA TYR A 433 -26.06 -4.46 -14.91
C TYR A 433 -25.81 -3.80 -13.55
N GLY A 434 -26.64 -2.82 -13.15
CA GLY A 434 -26.55 -2.18 -11.85
C GLY A 434 -25.20 -1.47 -11.64
N LYS A 435 -24.61 -1.60 -10.45
CA LYS A 435 -23.33 -0.95 -10.11
C LYS A 435 -22.14 -1.47 -10.93
N SER A 436 -22.24 -2.66 -11.50
CA SER A 436 -21.19 -3.23 -12.35
C SER A 436 -20.91 -2.41 -13.60
N SER A 437 -21.84 -1.55 -14.04
CA SER A 437 -21.59 -0.65 -15.17
C SER A 437 -20.42 0.31 -14.92
N ASN A 438 -20.03 0.52 -13.65
CA ASN A 438 -18.87 1.36 -13.34
C ASN A 438 -17.55 0.61 -13.58
N GLU A 439 -17.49 -0.72 -13.47
CA GLU A 439 -16.24 -1.49 -13.56
C GLU A 439 -15.84 -1.71 -15.03
N LEU A 440 -14.72 -1.12 -15.48
CA LEU A 440 -14.33 -1.15 -16.90
C LEU A 440 -14.20 -2.57 -17.46
N PHE A 441 -13.47 -3.47 -16.79
CA PHE A 441 -13.33 -4.84 -17.29
C PHE A 441 -14.67 -5.58 -17.40
N ILE A 442 -15.67 -5.24 -16.57
CA ILE A 442 -17.02 -5.79 -16.68
C ILE A 442 -17.74 -5.23 -17.91
N GLN A 443 -17.51 -3.96 -18.27
CA GLN A 443 -18.04 -3.39 -19.51
C GLN A 443 -17.50 -4.10 -20.75
N PHE A 444 -16.21 -4.51 -20.76
CA PHE A 444 -15.65 -5.35 -21.82
C PHE A 444 -16.44 -6.67 -21.94
N LEU A 445 -16.67 -7.36 -20.81
CA LEU A 445 -17.44 -8.61 -20.79
C LEU A 445 -18.88 -8.44 -21.25
N ALA A 446 -19.53 -7.34 -20.88
CA ALA A 446 -20.89 -7.02 -21.30
C ALA A 446 -20.96 -6.80 -22.82
N ARG A 447 -20.01 -6.03 -23.40
CA ARG A 447 -19.94 -5.85 -24.85
C ARG A 447 -19.64 -7.18 -25.57
N ILE A 448 -18.68 -7.96 -25.09
CA ILE A 448 -18.36 -9.29 -25.67
C ILE A 448 -19.61 -10.20 -25.67
N ALA A 449 -20.39 -10.19 -24.60
CA ALA A 449 -21.61 -11.00 -24.51
C ALA A 449 -22.65 -10.64 -25.59
N ILE A 450 -22.71 -9.37 -25.99
CA ILE A 450 -23.59 -8.88 -27.07
C ILE A 450 -22.97 -9.15 -28.45
N GLU A 451 -21.68 -8.84 -28.61
CA GLU A 451 -20.96 -8.85 -29.88
C GLU A 451 -20.63 -10.26 -30.36
N MET A 452 -20.12 -11.09 -29.44
CA MET A 452 -19.61 -12.45 -29.67
C MET A 452 -20.15 -13.41 -28.60
N PRO A 453 -21.47 -13.71 -28.60
CA PRO A 453 -22.15 -14.37 -27.49
C PRO A 453 -21.65 -15.79 -27.16
N THR A 454 -20.90 -16.43 -28.07
CA THR A 454 -20.37 -17.78 -27.91
C THR A 454 -18.84 -17.84 -27.87
N ALA A 455 -18.17 -16.71 -27.66
CA ALA A 455 -16.71 -16.65 -27.56
C ALA A 455 -16.17 -17.49 -26.39
N THR A 456 -14.94 -17.96 -26.53
CA THR A 456 -14.12 -18.35 -25.37
C THR A 456 -13.44 -17.07 -24.87
N ILE A 457 -13.44 -16.82 -23.57
CA ILE A 457 -12.80 -15.65 -22.96
C ILE A 457 -11.72 -16.16 -22.01
N ALA A 458 -10.50 -15.66 -22.17
CA ALA A 458 -9.40 -15.85 -21.24
C ALA A 458 -8.93 -14.46 -20.79
N MET A 459 -9.21 -14.08 -19.55
CA MET A 459 -8.97 -12.72 -19.09
C MET A 459 -8.17 -12.68 -17.79
N PHE A 460 -7.28 -11.70 -17.69
CA PHE A 460 -6.81 -11.19 -16.40
C PHE A 460 -7.82 -10.19 -15.82
N SER A 461 -8.20 -10.33 -14.56
CA SER A 461 -9.15 -9.41 -13.91
C SER A 461 -9.11 -9.53 -12.38
N THR A 462 -9.70 -8.55 -11.68
CA THR A 462 -10.11 -8.80 -10.29
C THR A 462 -11.29 -9.77 -10.27
N LEU A 463 -11.44 -10.54 -9.20
CA LEU A 463 -12.45 -11.59 -9.09
C LEU A 463 -13.84 -11.04 -8.69
N LYS A 464 -14.03 -9.71 -8.68
CA LYS A 464 -15.29 -9.04 -8.24
C LYS A 464 -16.52 -9.55 -8.99
N TYR A 465 -16.39 -9.89 -10.27
CA TYR A 465 -17.52 -10.37 -11.08
C TYR A 465 -18.02 -11.75 -10.64
N ILE A 466 -17.19 -12.54 -9.96
CA ILE A 466 -17.52 -13.90 -9.50
C ILE A 466 -18.34 -13.85 -8.20
N ASN A 467 -17.86 -13.15 -7.16
CA ASN A 467 -18.44 -13.26 -5.82
C ASN A 467 -18.82 -11.94 -5.14
N ALA A 468 -18.46 -10.78 -5.69
CA ALA A 468 -18.81 -9.52 -5.04
C ALA A 468 -20.32 -9.27 -5.13
N GLN A 469 -20.87 -8.72 -4.05
CA GLN A 469 -22.27 -8.33 -3.94
C GLN A 469 -22.69 -7.36 -5.07
N ALA A 470 -21.87 -6.33 -5.30
CA ALA A 470 -22.14 -5.31 -6.32
C ALA A 470 -22.27 -5.87 -7.75
N SER A 471 -21.77 -7.10 -7.99
CA SER A 471 -21.74 -7.77 -9.29
C SER A 471 -22.89 -8.76 -9.53
N GLU A 472 -23.86 -8.87 -8.61
CA GLU A 472 -25.01 -9.77 -8.78
C GLU A 472 -25.81 -9.45 -10.06
N GLY A 473 -26.09 -8.17 -10.32
CA GLY A 473 -26.76 -7.73 -11.55
C GLY A 473 -26.02 -8.15 -12.82
N PHE A 474 -24.68 -8.13 -12.80
CA PHE A 474 -23.88 -8.66 -13.92
C PHE A 474 -24.03 -10.17 -14.07
N ARG A 475 -23.89 -10.95 -12.99
CA ARG A 475 -24.04 -12.43 -13.04
C ARG A 475 -25.43 -12.86 -13.50
N ASN A 476 -26.46 -12.07 -13.18
CA ASN A 476 -27.82 -12.28 -13.66
C ASN A 476 -28.00 -12.00 -15.15
N ASN A 477 -27.05 -11.35 -15.82
CA ASN A 477 -27.12 -11.00 -17.24
C ASN A 477 -25.98 -11.57 -18.09
N TRP A 478 -25.00 -12.22 -17.47
CA TRP A 478 -23.87 -12.86 -18.15
C TRP A 478 -23.90 -14.37 -17.93
N ASN A 479 -23.83 -15.14 -19.02
CA ASN A 479 -23.84 -16.60 -18.99
C ASN A 479 -22.52 -17.17 -19.52
N ALA A 480 -21.82 -17.89 -18.64
CA ALA A 480 -20.54 -18.49 -18.95
C ALA A 480 -20.28 -19.72 -18.08
N VAL A 481 -19.55 -20.68 -18.62
CA VAL A 481 -19.07 -21.87 -17.91
C VAL A 481 -17.58 -21.71 -17.67
N PHE A 482 -17.16 -21.75 -16.41
CA PHE A 482 -15.75 -21.77 -16.03
C PHE A 482 -15.09 -23.04 -16.60
N LYS A 483 -13.91 -22.89 -17.19
CA LYS A 483 -13.15 -24.00 -17.78
C LYS A 483 -11.89 -24.30 -17.00
N ASP A 484 -11.11 -23.27 -16.72
CA ASP A 484 -9.86 -23.38 -15.98
C ASP A 484 -9.36 -21.98 -15.59
N GLY A 485 -8.38 -21.89 -14.71
CA GLY A 485 -7.74 -20.62 -14.36
C GLY A 485 -6.86 -20.67 -13.11
N PHE A 486 -6.09 -19.61 -12.93
CA PHE A 486 -5.24 -19.41 -11.75
C PHE A 486 -5.39 -18.00 -11.20
N VAL A 487 -4.99 -17.81 -9.95
CA VAL A 487 -4.80 -16.49 -9.33
C VAL A 487 -3.33 -16.27 -9.02
N VAL A 488 -2.87 -15.05 -9.24
CA VAL A 488 -1.52 -14.62 -8.90
C VAL A 488 -1.60 -13.34 -8.08
N HIS A 489 -0.67 -13.17 -7.14
CA HIS A 489 -0.58 -11.94 -6.36
C HIS A 489 -0.41 -10.74 -7.29
N ASN A 490 -1.17 -9.65 -7.07
CA ASN A 490 -1.11 -8.44 -7.91
C ASN A 490 0.31 -7.87 -8.09
N ARG A 491 1.21 -8.05 -7.09
CA ARG A 491 2.61 -7.62 -7.15
C ARG A 491 3.50 -8.46 -8.07
N ALA A 492 2.94 -9.48 -8.72
CA ALA A 492 3.58 -10.08 -9.88
C ALA A 492 3.57 -9.12 -11.08
N PHE A 493 2.63 -8.18 -11.15
CA PHE A 493 2.56 -7.16 -12.19
C PHE A 493 3.32 -5.91 -11.77
N ASP A 494 4.13 -5.37 -12.68
CA ASP A 494 4.94 -4.19 -12.43
C ASP A 494 4.06 -2.95 -12.20
N GLY A 495 4.43 -2.11 -11.22
CA GLY A 495 3.72 -0.86 -10.91
C GLY A 495 2.42 -1.01 -10.11
N MET A 496 2.01 -2.23 -9.75
CA MET A 496 0.80 -2.44 -8.94
C MET A 496 1.08 -2.29 -7.44
N THR A 497 0.37 -1.35 -6.81
CA THR A 497 0.29 -1.21 -5.35
C THR A 497 -0.92 -1.96 -4.79
N GLY A 498 -0.90 -2.29 -3.49
CA GLY A 498 -1.96 -3.05 -2.82
C GLY A 498 -1.59 -4.51 -2.56
N ASP A 499 -2.60 -5.29 -2.14
CA ASP A 499 -2.47 -6.69 -1.71
C ASP A 499 -3.76 -7.45 -2.04
N PHE A 500 -3.85 -8.01 -3.25
CA PHE A 500 -5.05 -8.69 -3.77
C PHE A 500 -4.70 -9.68 -4.89
N PRO A 501 -5.60 -10.61 -5.27
CA PRO A 501 -5.37 -11.57 -6.32
C PRO A 501 -5.81 -11.00 -7.66
N ILE A 502 -5.05 -11.31 -8.70
CA ILE A 502 -5.46 -11.15 -10.10
C ILE A 502 -5.70 -12.54 -10.66
N GLY A 503 -6.90 -12.78 -11.16
CA GLY A 503 -7.27 -14.06 -11.76
C GLY A 503 -7.05 -14.03 -13.26
N PHE A 504 -6.38 -15.07 -13.78
CA PHE A 504 -6.48 -15.47 -15.18
C PHE A 504 -7.53 -16.58 -15.29
N CYS A 505 -8.71 -16.24 -15.80
CA CYS A 505 -9.83 -17.19 -15.87
C CYS A 505 -10.24 -17.44 -17.32
N ILE A 506 -10.41 -18.72 -17.67
CA ILE A 506 -10.89 -19.19 -18.97
C ILE A 506 -12.36 -19.57 -18.84
N TRP A 507 -13.20 -18.94 -19.66
CA TRP A 507 -14.65 -19.07 -19.68
C TRP A 507 -15.13 -19.45 -21.06
N LYS A 508 -16.10 -20.35 -21.13
CA LYS A 508 -16.89 -20.57 -22.35
C LYS A 508 -18.23 -19.87 -22.23
N THR A 509 -18.47 -18.86 -23.05
CA THR A 509 -19.73 -18.11 -23.03
C THR A 509 -20.81 -18.73 -23.90
N ASP A 510 -22.07 -18.53 -23.49
CA ASP A 510 -23.25 -18.71 -24.35
C ASP A 510 -24.35 -17.72 -23.93
N ASN A 511 -24.25 -16.50 -24.45
CA ASN A 511 -25.15 -15.38 -24.17
C ASN A 511 -26.25 -15.21 -25.24
N ARG A 512 -26.49 -16.23 -26.07
CA ARG A 512 -27.55 -16.18 -27.08
C ARG A 512 -28.93 -16.13 -26.40
N PRO A 513 -29.93 -15.46 -27.00
CA PRO A 513 -31.30 -15.52 -26.51
C PRO A 513 -31.77 -16.99 -26.36
N GLY A 514 -32.29 -17.34 -25.18
CA GLY A 514 -32.76 -18.69 -24.87
C GLY A 514 -31.68 -19.73 -24.55
N ALA A 515 -30.41 -19.34 -24.44
CA ALA A 515 -29.35 -20.24 -23.99
C ALA A 515 -29.62 -20.78 -22.57
N VAL A 516 -29.29 -22.05 -22.34
CA VAL A 516 -29.37 -22.65 -21.01
C VAL A 516 -28.36 -21.96 -20.10
N ARG A 517 -28.83 -21.48 -18.95
CA ARG A 517 -27.98 -20.77 -18.00
C ARG A 517 -27.27 -21.73 -17.06
N THR A 518 -25.98 -21.48 -16.86
CA THR A 518 -25.17 -22.17 -15.85
C THR A 518 -24.78 -21.15 -14.79
N PRO A 519 -25.37 -21.20 -13.58
CA PRO A 519 -24.98 -20.30 -12.51
C PRO A 519 -23.51 -20.48 -12.14
N ILE A 520 -22.80 -19.37 -11.93
CA ILE A 520 -21.48 -19.41 -11.31
C ILE A 520 -21.71 -19.66 -9.82
N THR A 521 -21.36 -20.84 -9.31
CA THR A 521 -21.51 -21.19 -7.88
C THR A 521 -20.16 -21.19 -7.17
N GLU A 522 -19.15 -21.78 -7.80
CA GLU A 522 -17.79 -21.92 -7.28
C GLU A 522 -16.79 -21.80 -8.43
N VAL A 523 -15.65 -21.19 -8.16
CA VAL A 523 -14.48 -21.15 -9.04
C VAL A 523 -13.25 -21.56 -8.23
N ASN A 524 -12.61 -22.67 -8.60
CA ASN A 524 -11.34 -23.10 -8.05
C ASN A 524 -10.20 -22.63 -8.96
N CYS A 525 -9.17 -22.03 -8.36
CA CYS A 525 -7.97 -21.61 -9.06
C CYS A 525 -6.73 -22.07 -8.29
N GLU A 526 -5.69 -22.51 -9.00
CA GLU A 526 -4.34 -22.57 -8.40
C GLU A 526 -3.89 -21.15 -8.02
N ALA A 527 -3.18 -21.02 -6.90
CA ALA A 527 -2.68 -19.76 -6.40
C ALA A 527 -1.17 -19.68 -6.54
N PHE A 528 -0.69 -18.55 -7.06
CA PHE A 528 0.72 -18.24 -7.27
C PHE A 528 1.15 -16.97 -6.52
N ASP A 529 2.35 -16.99 -5.94
CA ASP A 529 2.93 -15.81 -5.30
C ASP A 529 3.37 -14.73 -6.33
N LYS A 530 3.93 -13.62 -5.84
CA LYS A 530 4.42 -12.53 -6.68
C LYS A 530 5.55 -12.92 -7.66
N ASN A 531 6.19 -14.08 -7.46
CA ASN A 531 7.23 -14.62 -8.33
C ASN A 531 6.70 -15.76 -9.21
N VAL A 532 5.38 -15.93 -9.29
CA VAL A 532 4.69 -17.00 -10.04
C VAL A 532 5.06 -18.39 -9.52
N LYS A 533 5.32 -18.55 -8.21
CA LYS A 533 5.53 -19.85 -7.57
C LYS A 533 4.23 -20.36 -6.95
N PRO A 534 3.89 -21.66 -7.10
CA PRO A 534 2.66 -22.20 -6.56
C PRO A 534 2.67 -22.13 -5.03
N VAL A 535 1.55 -21.68 -4.45
CA VAL A 535 1.35 -21.55 -2.99
C VAL A 535 0.09 -22.24 -2.48
N GLY A 536 -0.73 -22.80 -3.36
CA GLY A 536 -1.92 -23.58 -2.99
C GLY A 536 -3.05 -23.43 -4.00
N HIS A 537 -4.28 -23.57 -3.54
CA HIS A 537 -5.50 -23.32 -4.32
C HIS A 537 -6.38 -22.31 -3.60
N LYS A 538 -7.23 -21.62 -4.35
CA LYS A 538 -8.25 -20.71 -3.84
C LYS A 538 -9.60 -21.03 -4.47
N ASN A 539 -10.60 -21.21 -3.62
CA ASN A 539 -12.00 -21.28 -4.02
C ASN A 539 -12.67 -19.91 -3.85
N PHE A 540 -13.41 -19.49 -4.86
CA PHE A 540 -14.29 -18.34 -4.83
C PHE A 540 -15.74 -18.82 -4.88
N TYR A 541 -16.52 -18.46 -3.87
CA TYR A 541 -17.92 -18.86 -3.73
C TYR A 541 -18.86 -17.71 -4.07
N ASN A 542 -19.79 -17.93 -5.01
CA ASN A 542 -20.89 -17.02 -5.26
C ASN A 542 -22.11 -17.46 -4.44
N LEU A 543 -22.26 -16.85 -3.27
CA LEU A 543 -23.32 -17.16 -2.30
C LEU A 543 -24.42 -16.10 -2.35
N SER A 544 -25.63 -16.49 -1.94
CA SER A 544 -26.79 -15.59 -1.86
C SER A 544 -26.53 -14.44 -0.89
N GLU A 545 -26.91 -13.21 -1.26
CA GLU A 545 -26.74 -12.05 -0.36
C GLU A 545 -27.46 -12.20 0.98
N ASN A 546 -28.52 -13.01 1.02
CA ASN A 546 -29.29 -13.27 2.24
C ASN A 546 -28.51 -14.05 3.29
N THR A 547 -27.41 -14.70 2.92
CA THR A 547 -26.52 -15.38 3.87
C THR A 547 -25.41 -14.47 4.39
N TYR A 548 -25.25 -13.25 3.86
CA TYR A 548 -24.14 -12.37 4.25
C TYR A 548 -24.31 -11.81 5.66
N LEU A 549 -23.19 -11.69 6.37
CA LEU A 549 -23.14 -11.16 7.74
C LEU A 549 -23.64 -9.72 7.81
N SER A 550 -23.40 -8.91 6.76
CA SER A 550 -23.90 -7.53 6.62
C SER A 550 -25.43 -7.40 6.59
N ARG A 551 -26.16 -8.51 6.38
CA ARG A 551 -27.63 -8.60 6.44
C ARG A 551 -28.15 -9.17 7.75
N TRP A 552 -27.27 -9.63 8.65
CA TRP A 552 -27.65 -10.30 9.89
C TRP A 552 -28.30 -9.37 10.93
N ILE A 553 -27.84 -8.12 10.97
CA ILE A 553 -28.32 -7.10 11.92
C ILE A 553 -29.38 -6.24 11.24
N THR A 554 -30.57 -6.19 11.83
CA THR A 554 -31.60 -5.22 11.41
C THR A 554 -31.13 -3.81 11.77
N ARG A 555 -30.96 -2.95 10.76
CA ARG A 555 -30.40 -1.61 10.95
C ARG A 555 -31.43 -0.68 11.60
N PRO A 556 -31.14 -0.10 12.78
CA PRO A 556 -32.02 0.92 13.36
C PRO A 556 -32.16 2.14 12.45
N LYS A 557 -33.34 2.74 12.43
CA LYS A 557 -33.63 3.91 11.60
C LYS A 557 -33.14 5.18 12.28
N SER A 558 -32.61 6.11 11.48
CA SER A 558 -32.29 7.44 11.99
C SER A 558 -33.56 8.21 12.36
N ASN A 559 -33.51 8.98 13.45
CA ASN A 559 -34.55 9.91 13.88
C ASN A 559 -34.25 11.35 13.38
N ALA A 560 -34.95 12.35 13.91
CA ALA A 560 -34.75 13.77 13.56
C ALA A 560 -33.73 14.50 14.44
N GLU A 561 -33.26 13.86 15.52
CA GLU A 561 -32.26 14.44 16.42
C GLU A 561 -30.93 14.60 15.68
N LYS A 562 -30.27 15.75 15.86
CA LYS A 562 -28.99 16.02 15.21
C LYS A 562 -27.84 15.54 16.09
N CYS A 563 -26.81 14.98 15.47
CA CYS A 563 -25.56 14.64 16.14
C CYS A 563 -24.35 15.17 15.36
N VAL A 564 -23.17 15.19 16.00
CA VAL A 564 -21.92 15.57 15.35
C VAL A 564 -21.37 14.39 14.54
N PRO A 565 -21.19 14.51 13.21
CA PRO A 565 -20.56 13.46 12.44
C PRO A 565 -19.07 13.37 12.77
N LEU A 566 -18.51 12.16 12.84
CA LEU A 566 -17.12 11.90 13.21
C LEU A 566 -16.33 11.27 12.06
N THR A 567 -15.08 11.69 11.87
CA THR A 567 -14.07 11.06 10.99
C THR A 567 -13.13 10.13 11.77
N SER A 568 -13.04 10.33 13.09
CA SER A 568 -12.24 9.59 14.07
C SER A 568 -12.94 9.71 15.43
N ALA A 569 -12.41 9.08 16.49
CA ALA A 569 -13.01 9.03 17.83
C ALA A 569 -13.53 10.37 18.36
N VAL A 570 -12.76 11.45 18.18
CA VAL A 570 -13.07 12.80 18.72
C VAL A 570 -12.92 13.91 17.68
N THR A 571 -13.01 13.58 16.38
CA THR A 571 -12.72 14.54 15.30
C THR A 571 -13.90 14.67 14.33
N PRO A 572 -14.55 15.84 14.27
CA PRO A 572 -15.52 16.16 13.23
C PRO A 572 -14.87 16.35 11.85
N PRO A 573 -15.63 16.25 10.73
CA PRO A 573 -15.11 16.55 9.40
C PRO A 573 -14.80 18.05 9.24
N LYS A 574 -13.80 18.37 8.42
CA LYS A 574 -13.45 19.76 8.07
C LYS A 574 -14.37 20.28 6.96
N GLY A 575 -14.95 21.47 7.17
CA GLY A 575 -15.79 22.18 6.20
C GLY A 575 -17.20 21.60 6.03
N GLU A 576 -18.03 22.32 5.27
CA GLU A 576 -19.38 21.88 4.90
C GLU A 576 -19.33 21.09 3.60
N ARG A 577 -19.73 19.82 3.64
CA ARG A 577 -19.91 18.99 2.44
C ARG A 577 -21.40 18.87 2.13
N ARG A 578 -21.78 19.12 0.88
CA ARG A 578 -23.18 19.00 0.42
C ARG A 578 -23.76 17.61 0.65
N ASP A 579 -22.91 16.58 0.62
CA ASP A 579 -23.26 15.16 0.80
C ASP A 579 -22.93 14.62 2.20
N GLN A 580 -22.78 15.50 3.20
CA GLN A 580 -22.43 15.11 4.56
C GLN A 580 -23.41 14.06 5.14
N ARG A 581 -22.86 12.97 5.65
CA ARG A 581 -23.61 11.86 6.27
C ARG A 581 -23.40 11.81 7.78
N GLY A 582 -24.21 11.01 8.46
CA GLY A 582 -24.08 10.77 9.90
C GLY A 582 -24.43 11.96 10.78
N THR A 583 -25.29 12.88 10.28
CA THR A 583 -25.68 14.11 10.99
C THR A 583 -26.95 13.96 11.83
N LYS A 584 -27.57 12.78 11.79
CA LYS A 584 -28.80 12.45 12.52
C LYS A 584 -28.54 11.28 13.46
N TRP A 585 -29.28 11.21 14.56
CA TRP A 585 -29.16 10.14 15.55
C TRP A 585 -30.22 9.05 15.34
N SER A 586 -30.40 8.17 16.32
CA SER A 586 -31.38 7.09 16.34
C SER A 586 -31.88 6.89 17.77
N ASP A 587 -33.14 6.50 17.92
CA ASP A 587 -33.74 6.28 19.24
C ASP A 587 -33.03 5.13 19.97
N GLY A 588 -32.69 5.36 21.25
CA GLY A 588 -32.00 4.38 22.09
C GLY A 588 -30.58 4.03 21.65
N ALA A 589 -30.00 4.76 20.70
CA ALA A 589 -28.64 4.49 20.24
C ALA A 589 -27.60 4.93 21.28
N ILE A 590 -26.66 4.03 21.55
CA ILE A 590 -25.51 4.21 22.45
C ILE A 590 -24.20 4.41 21.67
N GLY A 591 -24.26 4.29 20.34
CA GLY A 591 -23.11 4.41 19.46
C GLY A 591 -23.47 4.18 18.00
N TYR A 592 -22.47 4.26 17.13
CA TYR A 592 -22.58 3.99 15.71
C TYR A 592 -21.42 3.09 15.26
N MET A 593 -21.74 1.95 14.65
CA MET A 593 -20.74 1.04 14.10
C MET A 593 -20.64 1.23 12.59
N VAL A 594 -19.49 1.71 12.12
CA VAL A 594 -19.14 1.66 10.70
C VAL A 594 -18.90 0.19 10.35
N THR A 595 -19.60 -0.32 9.34
CA THR A 595 -19.55 -1.76 8.99
C THR A 595 -18.69 -2.06 7.77
N GLY A 596 -18.31 -1.04 6.99
CA GLY A 596 -17.56 -1.24 5.75
C GLY A 596 -18.32 -2.08 4.71
N GLY A 597 -17.56 -2.79 3.86
CA GLY A 597 -18.05 -3.86 2.99
C GLY A 597 -18.11 -5.21 3.71
N ASN A 598 -18.71 -6.22 3.06
CA ASN A 598 -18.90 -7.56 3.62
C ASN A 598 -17.70 -8.49 3.37
N ASP A 599 -16.49 -7.93 3.31
CA ASP A 599 -15.27 -8.63 2.91
C ASP A 599 -14.03 -8.10 3.66
N PRO A 600 -12.94 -8.87 3.75
CA PRO A 600 -11.71 -8.45 4.43
C PRO A 600 -11.03 -7.22 3.80
N GLN A 601 -11.19 -6.93 2.50
CA GLN A 601 -10.62 -5.73 1.88
C GLN A 601 -11.11 -4.43 2.57
N HIS A 602 -12.35 -4.41 3.04
CA HIS A 602 -12.95 -3.24 3.67
C HIS A 602 -12.84 -3.21 5.21
N GLN A 603 -12.17 -4.20 5.81
CA GLN A 603 -12.03 -4.34 7.27
C GLN A 603 -11.40 -3.11 7.95
N LYS A 604 -10.54 -2.36 7.25
CA LYS A 604 -9.90 -1.14 7.79
C LYS A 604 -10.89 -0.04 8.16
N TYR A 605 -12.08 -0.02 7.57
CA TYR A 605 -13.09 1.01 7.82
C TYR A 605 -13.99 0.71 9.03
N ILE A 606 -14.06 -0.57 9.44
CA ILE A 606 -14.94 -0.97 10.53
C ILE A 606 -14.46 -0.33 11.83
N SER A 607 -15.35 0.39 12.49
CA SER A 607 -15.05 1.11 13.74
C SER A 607 -16.33 1.37 14.53
N LEU A 608 -16.19 1.49 15.85
CA LEU A 608 -17.27 1.89 16.75
C LEU A 608 -17.05 3.34 17.19
N LEU A 609 -18.09 4.17 17.15
CA LEU A 609 -18.03 5.60 17.45
C LEU A 609 -19.14 5.98 18.43
N SER A 610 -18.92 7.03 19.23
CA SER A 610 -19.92 7.58 20.15
C SER A 610 -20.94 8.52 19.49
N SER A 611 -20.78 8.80 18.20
CA SER A 611 -21.68 9.63 17.41
C SER A 611 -21.70 9.14 15.96
N GLY A 612 -22.53 9.75 15.10
CA GLY A 612 -22.68 9.34 13.70
C GLY A 612 -21.37 9.40 12.93
N ALA A 613 -21.15 8.49 11.98
CA ALA A 613 -19.96 8.52 11.14
C ALA A 613 -20.13 9.46 9.94
N SER A 614 -19.15 10.32 9.70
CA SER A 614 -19.12 11.25 8.56
C SER A 614 -19.21 10.56 7.20
N MET A 615 -18.66 9.35 7.08
CA MET A 615 -18.73 8.51 5.87
C MET A 615 -20.06 7.74 5.74
N GLY A 616 -20.87 7.66 6.80
CA GLY A 616 -22.04 6.79 6.85
C GLY A 616 -21.65 5.31 6.88
N HIS A 617 -22.22 4.51 5.96
CA HIS A 617 -21.85 3.10 5.74
C HIS A 617 -21.79 2.21 7.01
N GLY A 618 -22.78 2.38 7.89
CA GLY A 618 -22.83 1.71 9.18
C GLY A 618 -24.25 1.55 9.71
N LEU A 619 -24.36 1.28 11.00
CA LEU A 619 -25.62 1.12 11.72
C LEU A 619 -25.49 1.70 13.13
N TYR A 620 -26.61 2.13 13.70
CA TYR A 620 -26.65 2.55 15.10
C TYR A 620 -26.63 1.31 16.00
N VAL A 621 -25.88 1.40 17.09
CA VAL A 621 -25.79 0.38 18.13
C VAL A 621 -26.73 0.79 19.25
N ASN A 622 -27.55 -0.14 19.72
CA ASN A 622 -28.46 0.02 20.85
C ASN A 622 -28.45 -1.24 21.71
N GLU A 623 -29.16 -1.22 22.84
CA GLU A 623 -29.23 -2.36 23.76
C GLU A 623 -29.67 -3.67 23.07
N SER A 624 -30.69 -3.58 22.20
CA SER A 624 -31.26 -4.75 21.52
C SER A 624 -30.33 -5.42 20.50
N ASN A 625 -29.38 -4.69 19.92
CA ASN A 625 -28.49 -5.20 18.87
C ASN A 625 -27.01 -5.28 19.29
N LEU A 626 -26.64 -4.81 20.48
CA LEU A 626 -25.25 -4.74 20.95
C LEU A 626 -24.53 -6.09 20.86
N ARG A 627 -25.21 -7.17 21.27
CA ARG A 627 -24.65 -8.54 21.22
C ARG A 627 -24.31 -8.98 19.78
N GLN A 628 -25.21 -8.72 18.83
CA GLN A 628 -24.95 -9.02 17.42
C GLN A 628 -23.86 -8.11 16.84
N CYS A 629 -23.84 -6.83 17.24
CA CYS A 629 -22.79 -5.90 16.83
C CYS A 629 -21.41 -6.34 17.29
N ALA A 630 -21.30 -6.85 18.53
CA ALA A 630 -20.06 -7.40 19.07
C ALA A 630 -19.55 -8.59 18.25
N VAL A 631 -20.43 -9.54 17.92
CA VAL A 631 -20.08 -10.68 17.06
C VAL A 631 -19.69 -10.21 15.66
N TYR A 632 -20.47 -9.32 15.03
CA TYR A 632 -20.15 -8.73 13.72
C TYR A 632 -18.75 -8.11 13.75
N PHE A 633 -18.49 -7.25 14.73
CA PHE A 633 -17.23 -6.53 14.86
C PHE A 633 -16.06 -7.51 15.06
N ALA A 634 -16.17 -8.47 15.97
CA ALA A 634 -15.12 -9.44 16.25
C ALA A 634 -14.84 -10.32 15.03
N MET A 635 -15.85 -10.94 14.44
CA MET A 635 -15.69 -11.89 13.34
C MET A 635 -15.15 -11.24 12.07
N THR A 636 -15.53 -9.98 11.80
CA THR A 636 -15.00 -9.23 10.65
C THR A 636 -13.60 -8.67 10.87
N LYS A 637 -13.14 -8.56 12.13
CA LYS A 637 -11.84 -7.95 12.47
C LYS A 637 -10.75 -8.93 12.90
N ILE A 638 -11.11 -10.12 13.35
CA ILE A 638 -10.16 -11.03 14.00
C ILE A 638 -9.28 -11.80 13.01
N VAL A 639 -9.79 -12.03 11.79
CA VAL A 639 -9.00 -12.56 10.67
C VAL A 639 -8.27 -11.40 10.01
N ARG A 640 -6.97 -11.57 9.76
CA ARG A 640 -6.20 -10.56 9.02
C ARG A 640 -6.45 -10.76 7.52
N PRO A 641 -6.64 -9.66 6.77
CA PRO A 641 -6.64 -9.74 5.31
C PRO A 641 -5.30 -10.26 4.82
N THR A 642 -5.37 -11.11 3.82
CA THR A 642 -4.28 -11.58 2.98
C THR A 642 -4.69 -11.27 1.54
N TRP A 643 -3.73 -11.23 0.63
CA TRP A 643 -4.04 -11.08 -0.78
C TRP A 643 -4.97 -12.18 -1.35
N LEU A 644 -5.14 -13.34 -0.69
CA LEU A 644 -6.01 -14.42 -1.17
C LEU A 644 -7.44 -14.36 -0.63
N ASN A 645 -7.64 -13.87 0.59
CA ASN A 645 -8.96 -13.82 1.23
C ASN A 645 -9.63 -12.44 1.14
N ASP A 646 -9.00 -11.47 0.47
CA ASP A 646 -9.48 -10.09 0.41
C ASP A 646 -10.87 -9.93 -0.24
N ARG A 647 -11.34 -10.93 -0.99
CA ARG A 647 -12.68 -10.99 -1.63
C ARG A 647 -13.63 -11.99 -0.97
N ASP A 648 -13.22 -12.69 0.08
CA ASP A 648 -14.11 -13.62 0.76
C ASP A 648 -15.28 -12.87 1.39
N GLN A 649 -16.47 -13.47 1.34
CA GLN A 649 -17.67 -12.86 1.89
C GLN A 649 -17.91 -13.39 3.29
N PHE A 650 -18.08 -12.47 4.25
CA PHE A 650 -18.50 -12.85 5.60
C PHE A 650 -19.95 -13.33 5.58
N LEU A 651 -20.22 -14.43 6.27
CA LEU A 651 -21.52 -15.09 6.31
C LEU A 651 -22.15 -15.02 7.71
N GLN A 652 -23.46 -15.21 7.75
CA GLN A 652 -24.20 -15.47 8.97
C GLN A 652 -23.76 -16.81 9.57
N PRO A 653 -23.83 -16.95 10.91
CA PRO A 653 -23.42 -18.18 11.56
C PRO A 653 -24.29 -19.35 11.09
N THR A 654 -23.68 -20.53 10.93
CA THR A 654 -24.37 -21.74 10.50
C THR A 654 -25.10 -22.47 11.62
N GLU A 655 -24.91 -22.00 12.86
CA GLU A 655 -25.50 -22.55 14.09
C GLU A 655 -25.91 -21.44 15.04
N GLU A 656 -26.66 -21.80 16.08
CA GLU A 656 -26.94 -20.89 17.19
C GLU A 656 -25.65 -20.62 17.98
N LEU A 657 -25.46 -19.35 18.36
CA LEU A 657 -24.25 -18.90 19.04
C LEU A 657 -24.42 -19.00 20.55
N SER A 658 -23.46 -19.59 21.26
CA SER A 658 -23.48 -19.65 22.72
C SER A 658 -23.31 -18.27 23.35
N ASP A 659 -23.91 -18.08 24.53
CA ASP A 659 -23.79 -16.81 25.25
C ASP A 659 -22.34 -16.47 25.60
N GLU A 660 -21.54 -17.45 26.01
CA GLU A 660 -20.11 -17.26 26.27
C GLU A 660 -19.38 -16.68 25.04
N PHE A 661 -19.58 -17.26 23.86
CA PHE A 661 -18.93 -16.78 22.63
C PHE A 661 -19.33 -15.33 22.30
N ILE A 662 -20.61 -15.01 22.42
CA ILE A 662 -21.13 -13.66 22.16
C ILE A 662 -20.52 -12.66 23.16
N ASN A 663 -20.43 -13.04 24.43
CA ASN A 663 -19.92 -12.20 25.50
C ASN A 663 -18.39 -12.01 25.38
N ASP A 664 -17.66 -13.03 24.95
CA ASP A 664 -16.24 -12.95 24.61
C ASP A 664 -16.01 -11.99 23.42
N CYS A 665 -16.87 -12.04 22.39
CA CYS A 665 -16.84 -11.09 21.28
C CYS A 665 -17.08 -9.64 21.76
N LEU A 666 -17.96 -9.44 22.76
CA LEU A 666 -18.19 -8.13 23.37
C LEU A 666 -16.91 -7.61 24.03
N VAL A 667 -16.27 -8.40 24.89
CA VAL A 667 -14.99 -8.01 25.52
C VAL A 667 -13.92 -7.74 24.46
N TRP A 668 -13.81 -8.58 23.45
CA TRP A 668 -12.85 -8.40 22.36
C TRP A 668 -13.07 -7.08 21.60
N MET A 669 -14.33 -6.74 21.31
CA MET A 669 -14.72 -5.46 20.67
C MET A 669 -14.34 -4.27 21.56
N LEU A 670 -14.67 -4.31 22.85
CA LEU A 670 -14.45 -3.21 23.79
C LEU A 670 -12.99 -2.75 23.81
N PHE A 671 -12.06 -3.70 23.83
CA PHE A 671 -10.62 -3.40 23.87
C PHE A 671 -9.93 -3.46 22.50
N ASN A 672 -10.68 -3.45 21.39
CA ASN A 672 -10.06 -3.46 20.07
C ASN A 672 -9.50 -2.10 19.65
N GLY A 673 -8.42 -2.13 18.86
CA GLY A 673 -7.84 -1.01 18.10
C GLY A 673 -8.86 -0.12 17.37
N SER A 674 -9.99 -0.68 16.93
CA SER A 674 -11.01 0.03 16.15
C SER A 674 -12.26 0.40 16.96
N ASN A 675 -12.27 0.14 18.27
CA ASN A 675 -13.22 0.79 19.16
C ASN A 675 -12.76 2.22 19.39
N ASN A 676 -13.38 3.13 18.65
CA ASN A 676 -13.14 4.57 18.69
C ASN A 676 -14.24 5.29 19.49
N ALA A 677 -15.03 4.57 20.30
CA ALA A 677 -15.92 5.19 21.25
C ALA A 677 -15.11 6.02 22.26
N ALA A 678 -15.52 7.26 22.44
CA ALA A 678 -14.86 8.28 23.23
C ALA A 678 -15.87 9.27 23.80
N SER A 679 -15.49 10.01 24.83
CA SER A 679 -16.24 11.18 25.28
C SER A 679 -15.42 12.45 25.03
N ALA A 680 -16.10 13.54 24.70
CA ALA A 680 -15.45 14.82 24.49
C ALA A 680 -16.46 15.96 24.58
N ASP A 681 -16.07 17.05 25.22
CA ASP A 681 -16.73 18.35 25.10
C ASP A 681 -15.97 19.27 24.13
N GLY A 682 -16.62 20.31 23.61
CA GLY A 682 -15.95 21.35 22.83
C GLY A 682 -15.65 20.96 21.39
N LEU A 683 -16.39 20.01 20.81
CA LEU A 683 -16.21 19.63 19.41
C LEU A 683 -16.89 20.66 18.51
N GLU A 684 -16.10 21.50 17.85
CA GLU A 684 -16.61 22.54 16.94
C GLU A 684 -16.96 21.97 15.57
N TRP A 685 -18.23 22.05 15.19
CA TRP A 685 -18.67 21.65 13.86
C TRP A 685 -19.97 22.36 13.44
N ASN A 686 -19.99 22.89 12.21
CA ASN A 686 -21.15 23.55 11.60
C ASN A 686 -21.71 24.71 12.46
N GLY A 687 -20.80 25.58 12.94
CA GLY A 687 -21.16 26.75 13.76
C GLY A 687 -21.73 26.41 15.14
N ARG A 688 -21.58 25.16 15.60
CA ARG A 688 -22.07 24.68 16.89
C ARG A 688 -20.97 23.90 17.62
N THR A 689 -20.91 24.10 18.93
CA THR A 689 -20.14 23.28 19.85
C THR A 689 -20.93 22.04 20.26
N TRP A 690 -20.30 20.87 20.17
CA TRP A 690 -20.90 19.57 20.47
C TRP A 690 -20.18 18.88 21.63
N SER A 691 -20.96 18.03 22.32
CA SER A 691 -20.46 17.07 23.29
C SER A 691 -20.88 15.66 22.87
N ILE A 692 -20.03 14.68 23.14
CA ILE A 692 -20.31 13.25 22.94
C ILE A 692 -20.07 12.50 24.24
N VAL A 693 -20.94 11.52 24.52
CA VAL A 693 -20.88 10.67 25.71
C VAL A 693 -20.38 9.29 25.31
N ASN A 694 -19.53 8.70 26.14
CA ASN A 694 -19.10 7.32 25.94
C ASN A 694 -20.00 6.37 26.74
N HIS A 695 -20.62 5.42 26.04
CA HIS A 695 -21.45 4.38 26.67
C HIS A 695 -20.72 3.04 26.86
N PHE A 696 -19.48 2.90 26.38
CA PHE A 696 -18.75 1.64 26.29
C PHE A 696 -17.64 1.48 27.35
N ILE A 697 -17.92 1.88 28.60
CA ILE A 697 -17.00 1.73 29.74
C ILE A 697 -17.45 0.51 30.57
N PRO A 698 -16.64 -0.56 30.70
CA PRO A 698 -17.06 -1.79 31.38
C PRO A 698 -16.80 -1.76 32.90
N TYR A 699 -16.52 -0.59 33.47
CA TYR A 699 -16.15 -0.42 34.88
C TYR A 699 -16.98 0.68 35.54
N THR A 700 -17.24 0.52 36.84
CA THR A 700 -17.73 1.61 37.68
C THR A 700 -16.61 2.60 38.00
N GLU A 701 -16.97 3.80 38.43
CA GLU A 701 -16.03 4.82 38.87
C GLU A 701 -15.15 4.35 40.03
N GLU A 702 -15.72 3.57 40.96
CA GLU A 702 -15.01 3.01 42.12
C GLU A 702 -14.00 1.93 41.71
N GLN A 703 -14.32 1.11 40.70
CA GLN A 703 -13.39 0.10 40.18
C GLN A 703 -12.16 0.70 39.50
N VAL A 704 -12.19 1.96 39.09
CA VAL A 704 -11.08 2.58 38.35
C VAL A 704 -10.53 3.84 39.00
N ASP A 705 -10.95 4.12 40.24
CA ASP A 705 -10.55 5.30 41.01
C ASP A 705 -10.82 6.62 40.25
N SER A 706 -11.93 6.69 39.51
CA SER A 706 -12.24 7.89 38.73
C SER A 706 -12.56 9.08 39.65
N PRO A 707 -11.95 10.26 39.43
CA PRO A 707 -12.16 11.42 40.30
C PRO A 707 -13.53 12.07 40.12
N LYS A 708 -14.29 11.70 39.08
CA LYS A 708 -15.61 12.26 38.76
C LYS A 708 -16.52 11.18 38.21
N ARG A 709 -17.82 11.39 38.36
CA ARG A 709 -18.87 10.51 37.84
C ARG A 709 -18.81 10.37 36.31
N PHE A 710 -19.11 9.20 35.79
CA PHE A 710 -19.36 8.97 34.36
C PHE A 710 -20.77 9.41 33.99
N GLU A 711 -20.95 9.97 32.78
CA GLU A 711 -22.29 10.38 32.32
C GLU A 711 -23.17 9.16 31.99
N SER A 712 -22.56 8.03 31.63
CA SER A 712 -23.25 6.78 31.32
C SER A 712 -22.67 5.60 32.11
N ASN A 713 -23.55 4.81 32.73
CA ASN A 713 -23.25 3.50 33.31
C ASN A 713 -23.89 2.34 32.52
N PHE A 714 -24.27 2.60 31.27
CA PHE A 714 -24.97 1.65 30.41
C PHE A 714 -24.28 0.28 30.34
N LEU A 715 -22.99 0.25 29.98
CA LEU A 715 -22.31 -1.02 29.72
C LEU A 715 -22.08 -1.84 31.00
N VAL A 716 -21.82 -1.20 32.15
CA VAL A 716 -21.77 -1.88 33.44
C VAL A 716 -23.08 -2.62 33.71
N ARG A 717 -24.22 -1.92 33.62
CA ARG A 717 -25.55 -2.50 33.82
C ARG A 717 -25.86 -3.61 32.82
N PHE A 718 -25.47 -3.41 31.57
CA PHE A 718 -25.64 -4.40 30.51
C PHE A 718 -24.85 -5.68 30.80
N MET A 719 -23.68 -5.57 31.43
CA MET A 719 -22.78 -6.70 31.73
C MET A 719 -23.06 -7.39 33.07
N GLU A 720 -23.88 -6.82 33.96
CA GLU A 720 -24.13 -7.32 35.33
C GLU A 720 -24.50 -8.82 35.39
N ASN A 721 -25.26 -9.31 34.41
CA ASN A 721 -25.73 -10.70 34.36
C ASN A 721 -25.09 -11.53 33.25
N LEU A 722 -23.99 -11.07 32.65
CA LEU A 722 -23.29 -11.80 31.60
C LEU A 722 -22.21 -12.69 32.19
N THR A 723 -22.14 -13.93 31.69
CA THR A 723 -21.04 -14.86 31.99
C THR A 723 -19.96 -14.76 30.92
N PHE A 724 -18.71 -14.63 31.35
CA PHE A 724 -17.53 -14.49 30.49
C PHE A 724 -16.60 -15.67 30.65
N SER A 725 -15.84 -15.99 29.60
CA SER A 725 -14.78 -16.98 29.71
C SER A 725 -13.65 -16.56 30.65
N GLU A 726 -12.72 -17.45 30.93
CA GLU A 726 -11.49 -17.11 31.66
C GLU A 726 -10.66 -16.05 30.93
N GLU A 727 -10.47 -16.20 29.62
CA GLU A 727 -9.71 -15.26 28.81
C GLU A 727 -10.37 -13.87 28.75
N ALA A 728 -11.70 -13.81 28.60
CA ALA A 728 -12.44 -12.56 28.59
C ALA A 728 -12.40 -11.86 29.96
N ARG A 729 -12.50 -12.61 31.07
CA ARG A 729 -12.31 -12.07 32.43
C ARG A 729 -10.90 -11.51 32.61
N GLU A 730 -9.87 -12.19 32.10
CA GLU A 730 -8.50 -11.71 32.21
C GLU A 730 -8.26 -10.42 31.44
N VAL A 731 -8.86 -10.27 30.25
CA VAL A 731 -8.85 -8.99 29.51
C VAL A 731 -9.50 -7.87 30.31
N LEU A 732 -10.65 -8.14 30.96
CA LEU A 732 -11.31 -7.16 31.81
C LEU A 732 -10.45 -6.79 33.04
N ASN A 733 -9.78 -7.77 33.67
CA ASN A 733 -8.91 -7.53 34.81
C ASN A 733 -7.70 -6.67 34.44
N GLU A 734 -7.01 -6.99 33.35
CA GLU A 734 -5.86 -6.22 32.88
C GLU A 734 -6.26 -4.84 32.33
N GLY A 735 -7.44 -4.74 31.71
CA GLY A 735 -8.02 -3.47 31.30
C GLY A 735 -8.30 -2.54 32.48
N GLU A 736 -8.80 -3.07 33.61
CA GLU A 736 -9.09 -2.28 34.82
C GLU A 736 -7.81 -1.61 35.34
N LYS A 737 -6.69 -2.36 35.35
CA LYS A 737 -5.38 -1.85 35.77
C LYS A 737 -4.92 -0.67 34.91
N LEU A 738 -5.15 -0.72 33.59
CA LEU A 738 -4.82 0.38 32.69
C LEU A 738 -5.72 1.61 32.92
N TRP A 739 -7.01 1.40 33.21
CA TRP A 739 -7.91 2.49 33.59
C TRP A 739 -7.50 3.16 34.91
N ARG A 740 -7.19 2.37 35.95
CA ARG A 740 -6.66 2.88 37.23
C ARG A 740 -5.37 3.66 37.01
N THR A 741 -4.46 3.13 36.20
CA THR A 741 -3.22 3.81 35.83
C THR A 741 -3.53 5.17 35.18
N TYR A 742 -4.43 5.21 34.19
CA TYR A 742 -4.84 6.45 33.54
C TYR A 742 -5.38 7.51 34.51
N PHE A 743 -6.25 7.13 35.47
CA PHE A 743 -6.80 8.08 36.44
C PHE A 743 -5.79 8.52 37.50
N SER A 744 -4.76 7.72 37.78
CA SER A 744 -3.66 8.11 38.68
C SER A 744 -2.73 9.17 38.08
N MET A 745 -2.84 9.43 36.77
CA MET A 745 -1.88 10.22 36.01
C MET A 745 -2.41 11.60 35.62
N THR A 746 -1.46 12.50 35.34
CA THR A 746 -1.74 13.77 34.69
C THR A 746 -0.97 13.82 33.37
N PHE A 747 -1.67 14.02 32.25
CA PHE A 747 -1.09 14.09 30.91
C PHE A 747 -0.76 15.52 30.51
N ASP A 748 0.25 15.75 29.69
CA ASP A 748 0.59 17.07 29.17
C ASP A 748 -0.54 17.69 28.33
N TYR A 749 -0.53 19.02 28.19
CA TYR A 749 -1.58 19.74 27.46
C TYR A 749 -1.79 19.22 26.03
N SER A 750 -0.69 18.95 25.30
CA SER A 750 -0.75 18.42 23.92
C SER A 750 -1.50 17.09 23.84
N VAL A 751 -1.24 16.18 24.77
CA VAL A 751 -1.92 14.88 24.87
C VAL A 751 -3.39 15.06 25.24
N ARG A 752 -3.68 15.91 26.24
CA ARG A 752 -5.06 16.20 26.66
C ARG A 752 -5.88 16.83 25.54
N ASP A 753 -5.32 17.77 24.78
CA ASP A 753 -6.03 18.42 23.67
C ASP A 753 -6.23 17.49 22.48
N LYS A 754 -5.20 16.73 22.09
CA LYS A 754 -5.24 15.77 20.97
C LYS A 754 -6.30 14.70 21.15
N TYR A 755 -6.40 14.12 22.35
CA TYR A 755 -7.37 13.06 22.65
C TYR A 755 -8.64 13.56 23.35
N LYS A 756 -8.79 14.89 23.51
CA LYS A 756 -9.91 15.53 24.21
C LYS A 756 -10.19 14.88 25.57
N LEU A 757 -9.16 14.80 26.41
CA LEU A 757 -9.21 14.25 27.77
C LEU A 757 -9.85 15.26 28.75
N ASN A 758 -10.99 15.84 28.37
CA ASN A 758 -11.68 16.89 29.13
C ASN A 758 -12.86 16.38 29.95
N ARG A 759 -13.12 15.07 29.92
CA ARG A 759 -14.19 14.39 30.67
C ARG A 759 -13.67 13.13 31.37
N SER A 760 -14.39 12.68 32.40
CA SER A 760 -14.05 11.47 33.18
C SER A 760 -14.42 10.17 32.48
N ASP A 761 -15.42 10.17 31.62
CA ASP A 761 -15.91 9.01 30.89
C ASP A 761 -15.08 8.68 29.63
N ALA A 762 -13.75 8.79 29.73
CA ALA A 762 -12.83 8.51 28.64
C ALA A 762 -12.94 7.04 28.16
N GLY A 763 -12.93 6.85 26.84
CA GLY A 763 -13.02 5.52 26.23
C GLY A 763 -11.67 4.84 26.02
N TRP A 764 -11.72 3.57 25.60
CA TRP A 764 -10.51 2.77 25.34
C TRP A 764 -9.54 3.46 24.37
N TYR A 765 -10.05 4.06 23.31
CA TYR A 765 -9.25 4.84 22.36
C TYR A 765 -8.46 5.94 23.08
N GLN A 766 -9.10 6.71 23.95
CA GLN A 766 -8.46 7.82 24.66
C GLN A 766 -7.41 7.30 25.64
N ILE A 767 -7.79 6.33 26.47
CA ILE A 767 -6.94 5.80 27.54
C ILE A 767 -5.68 5.14 26.99
N ARG A 768 -5.81 4.18 26.07
CA ARG A 768 -4.63 3.46 25.55
C ARG A 768 -3.67 4.38 24.80
N ASN A 769 -4.19 5.36 24.06
CA ASN A 769 -3.35 6.24 23.25
C ASN A 769 -2.66 7.30 24.11
N ALA A 770 -3.34 7.83 25.13
CA ALA A 770 -2.74 8.74 26.10
C ALA A 770 -1.60 8.06 26.89
N LEU A 771 -1.83 6.83 27.36
CA LEU A 771 -0.81 6.03 28.06
C LEU A 771 0.37 5.64 27.13
N ARG A 772 0.11 5.31 25.87
CA ARG A 772 1.19 5.01 24.89
C ARG A 772 2.00 6.26 24.54
N GLU A 773 1.36 7.40 24.31
CA GLU A 773 2.07 8.65 24.02
C GLU A 773 2.88 9.15 25.23
N HIS A 774 2.43 8.83 26.45
CA HIS A 774 3.22 9.04 27.65
C HIS A 774 4.53 8.23 27.64
N ASN A 775 4.50 6.97 27.19
CA ASN A 775 5.70 6.14 27.07
C ASN A 775 6.71 6.70 26.03
N ASP A 776 6.22 7.29 24.94
CA ASP A 776 7.06 7.82 23.86
C ASP A 776 7.84 9.09 24.27
N ASN A 777 7.32 9.86 25.24
CA ASN A 777 7.91 11.13 25.66
C ASN A 777 9.11 10.98 26.62
N GLY A 778 9.45 9.76 27.07
CA GLY A 778 10.74 9.41 27.72
C GLY A 778 11.05 10.02 29.10
N GLY A 779 10.20 10.92 29.62
CA GLY A 779 10.42 11.66 30.87
C GLY A 779 9.79 11.04 32.13
N TYR A 780 9.14 9.89 32.03
CA TYR A 780 8.32 9.30 33.10
C TYR A 780 8.46 7.76 33.18
N PRO A 781 8.04 7.12 34.29
CA PRO A 781 8.04 5.67 34.40
C PRO A 781 7.24 5.00 33.27
N HIS A 782 7.86 4.01 32.63
CA HIS A 782 7.24 3.27 31.54
C HIS A 782 6.02 2.48 32.02
N ILE A 783 4.92 2.59 31.29
CA ILE A 783 3.67 1.87 31.51
C ILE A 783 3.70 0.59 30.68
N ASP A 784 3.72 -0.54 31.38
CA ASP A 784 3.77 -1.85 30.74
C ASP A 784 2.39 -2.31 30.26
N PHE A 785 2.28 -2.59 28.96
CA PHE A 785 1.08 -3.15 28.33
C PHE A 785 1.15 -4.68 28.17
N ASN A 786 2.28 -5.33 28.49
CA ASN A 786 2.54 -6.73 28.16
C ASN A 786 1.49 -7.68 28.73
N ASN A 787 1.05 -7.49 29.98
CA ASN A 787 0.04 -8.38 30.58
C ASN A 787 -1.32 -8.25 29.89
N PHE A 788 -1.75 -7.01 29.64
CA PHE A 788 -2.95 -6.74 28.85
C PHE A 788 -2.84 -7.31 27.43
N GLU A 789 -1.70 -7.13 26.75
CA GLU A 789 -1.48 -7.62 25.38
C GLU A 789 -1.46 -9.16 25.32
N LYS A 790 -0.93 -9.82 26.35
CA LYS A 790 -1.01 -11.28 26.50
C LYS A 790 -2.44 -11.76 26.70
N ALA A 791 -3.19 -11.12 27.62
CA ALA A 791 -4.59 -11.47 27.87
C ALA A 791 -5.47 -11.27 26.62
N TYR A 792 -5.33 -10.12 25.95
CA TYR A 792 -6.05 -9.83 24.71
C TYR A 792 -5.62 -10.77 23.57
N GLY A 793 -4.33 -11.15 23.53
CA GLY A 793 -3.80 -12.17 22.64
C GLY A 793 -4.44 -13.53 22.85
N ALA A 794 -4.56 -14.01 24.09
CA ALA A 794 -5.19 -15.29 24.42
C ALA A 794 -6.67 -15.33 24.03
N LEU A 795 -7.44 -14.27 24.33
CA LEU A 795 -8.83 -14.14 23.87
C LEU A 795 -8.93 -14.13 22.34
N THR A 796 -7.99 -13.46 21.66
CA THR A 796 -7.91 -13.45 20.20
C THR A 796 -7.62 -14.84 19.64
N GLU A 797 -6.73 -15.60 20.25
CA GLU A 797 -6.39 -16.96 19.84
C GLU A 797 -7.56 -17.93 20.04
N LYS A 798 -8.33 -17.77 21.12
CA LYS A 798 -9.58 -18.51 21.36
C LYS A 798 -10.63 -18.23 20.29
N LEU A 799 -10.87 -16.94 19.96
CA LEU A 799 -11.96 -16.55 19.06
C LEU A 799 -11.63 -16.74 17.57
N ARG A 800 -10.35 -16.67 17.17
CA ARG A 800 -9.94 -16.71 15.75
C ARG A 800 -10.39 -17.97 14.99
N PRO A 801 -10.22 -19.21 15.48
CA PRO A 801 -10.66 -20.41 14.75
C PRO A 801 -12.18 -20.46 14.57
N LEU A 802 -12.93 -19.85 15.49
CA LEU A 802 -14.40 -19.85 15.48
C LEU A 802 -15.01 -19.10 14.30
N VAL A 803 -14.27 -18.21 13.65
CA VAL A 803 -14.70 -17.57 12.39
C VAL A 803 -15.03 -18.62 11.33
N TYR A 804 -14.22 -19.68 11.24
CA TYR A 804 -14.45 -20.76 10.29
C TYR A 804 -15.36 -21.85 10.86
N GLU A 805 -15.19 -22.22 12.13
CA GLU A 805 -15.98 -23.29 12.76
C GLU A 805 -17.46 -22.94 12.86
N LYS A 806 -17.79 -21.66 13.09
CA LYS A 806 -19.17 -21.16 13.16
C LYS A 806 -19.70 -20.66 11.82
N GLY A 807 -18.92 -20.82 10.75
CA GLY A 807 -19.34 -20.55 9.37
C GLY A 807 -19.32 -19.08 8.94
N PHE A 808 -18.70 -18.16 9.69
CA PHE A 808 -18.58 -16.75 9.27
C PHE A 808 -17.67 -16.57 8.05
N LEU A 809 -16.73 -17.49 7.82
CA LEU A 809 -15.96 -17.64 6.58
C LEU A 809 -15.85 -19.11 6.19
N ILE A 810 -15.70 -19.37 4.90
CA ILE A 810 -15.39 -20.72 4.37
C ILE A 810 -13.87 -20.89 4.35
N LYS A 811 -13.38 -22.08 4.73
CA LYS A 811 -11.95 -22.40 4.75
C LYS A 811 -11.32 -22.48 3.37
#